data_AF-A0A943DJZ6-F1
#
_entry.id   AF-A0A943DJZ6-F1
#
_cell.length_a   1.000
_cell.length_b   1.000
_cell.length_c   1.000
_cell.angle_alpha   90.00
_cell.angle_beta   90.00
_cell.angle_gamma   90.00
#
_symmetry.space_group_name_H-M   'P 1'
#
loop_
_entity.id
_entity.type
_entity.pdbx_description
1 polymer ?
#
loop_
_entity_poly.entity_id
_entity_poly.type
_entity_poly.pdbx_seq_one_letter_code
_entity_poly.pdbx_strand_id
1 'polypeptide(L)'
;MDERLAEPSRGTGDAADLQPVIQEPQAESDTTPSAFSVPISDLPPLSDELILGLLAKESSSRADNAAILEYFNEHPDLAERSAFCKHCYKQIYTYLFVDDHTVGFIRHDMYLELWEGNYLTKTAQVNLTWDAVAAKIADLIEQGRLMVPIKATPVQQQMEQLTLTPEDSEKAGLPSHEQQAKNIDLAAEAKRWNKPIIDASGKYITEQDITDALCKGGGFEDSKFRIQQYFSAQVLPIEEDQARWLKKEYGIGGGTWFFRDGGHGFLDHMGKNLEITRRTEDGEYRRVLKWKEVAQRLRLLVYNDQYLTDAEKATYQAWAAEQQAARAANDAALAHAKHAIADFCENEGLNEPNFSDLTRVEFAYSTTEDDEHEIQVYANLLRNEIRYEVDGNIVHIDYFQDNHELAAQGIENSAFSDFINTAEAEFEKHHPTTRKVEKSPVTIGSTVYLEDARPFTVEEIGRENIHLRDESFPLVGRAVSHEEFARLLAANPKNAALSTPEVPSRQAQPEEVAESIVGEIVEEPSPFVAQVMADAERLSAEDEPYHREPITYEAPYLDNLPTAPREKFAANIAAIQKLKEIEQRVANGGSPAFEDEQKILAQYTGWGGLSDAFDPNKSAWSNEYSQLKAALSESEYEAARSSTLTAFYTPATVIHPIYRALERFGVKGGKILEPSMGTGAFLAHGHFGSSDAKFYGVELDSITGRISKQLYQ
;
A
#
# COMPACT_ATOMS: atom_id res chain seq x y z
N MET A 1 62.73 45.06 6.57
CA MET A 1 61.31 45.35 6.34
C MET A 1 60.56 44.00 6.35
N ASP A 2 60.82 43.11 7.30
CA ASP A 2 60.53 43.20 8.75
C ASP A 2 59.02 43.41 8.94
N GLU A 3 58.18 42.53 9.49
CA GLU A 3 58.24 41.34 10.37
C GLU A 3 57.36 41.59 11.62
N ARG A 4 56.55 40.57 11.95
CA ARG A 4 56.09 40.16 13.30
C ARG A 4 55.08 41.03 14.11
N LEU A 5 53.96 40.36 14.43
CA LEU A 5 53.38 40.09 15.76
C LEU A 5 53.21 41.24 16.79
N ALA A 6 51.99 41.39 17.35
CA ALA A 6 51.64 41.12 18.77
C ALA A 6 50.42 41.95 19.29
N GLU A 7 49.58 41.33 20.12
CA GLU A 7 48.76 42.01 21.15
C GLU A 7 49.63 42.29 22.42
N PRO A 8 49.11 42.73 23.60
CA PRO A 8 47.89 43.47 23.97
C PRO A 8 48.23 44.73 24.82
N SER A 9 47.26 45.49 25.37
CA SER A 9 47.27 46.00 26.77
C SER A 9 46.08 46.92 27.15
N ARG A 10 45.77 46.90 28.45
CA ARG A 10 44.76 47.61 29.28
C ARG A 10 44.77 49.15 29.28
N GLY A 11 43.62 49.72 29.67
CA GLY A 11 43.49 51.01 30.39
C GLY A 11 42.02 51.30 30.73
N THR A 12 41.50 51.01 31.94
CA THR A 12 41.50 51.84 33.18
C THR A 12 40.68 53.13 33.11
N GLY A 13 39.66 53.26 33.98
CA GLY A 13 38.94 54.52 34.24
C GLY A 13 37.55 54.25 34.84
N ASP A 14 37.41 54.45 36.16
CA ASP A 14 36.21 54.08 36.92
C ASP A 14 35.45 55.31 37.46
N ALA A 15 34.18 55.10 37.80
CA ALA A 15 33.35 55.86 38.75
C ALA A 15 33.32 57.40 38.68
N ALA A 16 32.34 57.94 37.94
CA ALA A 16 31.43 58.98 38.45
C ALA A 16 30.11 58.98 37.65
N ASP A 17 29.03 59.40 38.31
CA ASP A 17 27.71 59.72 37.74
C ASP A 17 26.91 58.59 37.05
N LEU A 18 26.03 57.94 37.81
CA LEU A 18 24.57 58.18 37.72
C LEU A 18 23.74 57.26 38.64
N GLN A 19 23.06 57.85 39.62
CA GLN A 19 21.88 57.32 40.35
C GLN A 19 21.22 58.49 41.12
N PRO A 20 19.96 58.41 41.62
CA PRO A 20 18.88 57.45 41.31
C PRO A 20 17.49 58.12 41.07
N VAL A 21 16.54 57.42 40.41
CA VAL A 21 15.09 57.56 40.73
C VAL A 21 14.39 56.19 40.71
N ILE A 22 14.10 55.75 41.92
CA ILE A 22 13.16 54.74 42.41
C ILE A 22 12.03 54.30 41.43
N GLN A 23 11.99 53.00 41.14
CA GLN A 23 10.75 52.22 40.99
C GLN A 23 11.00 50.83 41.60
N GLU A 24 10.06 50.30 42.39
CA GLU A 24 10.25 49.02 43.09
C GLU A 24 10.22 47.85 42.08
N PRO A 25 11.19 46.92 42.11
CA PRO A 25 11.18 45.76 41.23
C PRO A 25 10.24 44.68 41.77
N GLN A 26 9.26 44.26 40.96
CA GLN A 26 8.69 42.92 41.11
C GLN A 26 9.77 41.88 40.78
N ALA A 27 9.80 40.78 41.54
CA ALA A 27 10.75 39.71 41.33
C ALA A 27 10.27 38.76 40.23
N GLU A 28 10.90 38.81 39.06
CA GLU A 28 10.89 37.72 38.09
C GLU A 28 12.31 37.15 37.99
N SER A 29 12.43 35.86 38.27
CA SER A 29 13.71 35.13 38.32
C SER A 29 13.79 34.14 37.16
N ASP A 30 14.06 34.64 35.96
CA ASP A 30 14.29 33.78 34.80
C ASP A 30 15.72 33.25 34.78
N THR A 31 15.88 32.00 35.21
CA THR A 31 17.12 31.24 35.06
C THR A 31 17.21 30.62 33.67
N THR A 32 18.08 31.15 32.81
CA THR A 32 18.47 30.47 31.55
C THR A 32 19.11 29.10 31.86
N PRO A 33 18.62 27.99 31.27
CA PRO A 33 19.16 26.65 31.54
C PRO A 33 20.54 26.43 30.91
N SER A 34 21.31 25.51 31.51
CA SER A 34 22.68 25.19 31.10
C SER A 34 22.73 24.33 29.82
N ALA A 35 23.74 24.55 28.97
CA ALA A 35 24.00 23.76 27.77
C ALA A 35 24.37 22.27 28.02
N PHE A 36 24.44 21.85 29.29
CA PHE A 36 24.67 20.45 29.71
C PHE A 36 23.45 19.83 30.42
N SER A 37 22.32 20.52 30.51
CA SER A 37 21.10 19.99 31.10
C SER A 37 20.41 19.01 30.16
N VAL A 38 19.90 17.89 30.70
CA VAL A 38 18.98 17.01 29.97
C VAL A 38 17.74 17.85 29.56
N PRO A 39 17.26 17.78 28.31
CA PRO A 39 16.09 18.54 27.89
C PRO A 39 14.89 18.19 28.77
N ILE A 40 14.25 19.20 29.35
CA ILE A 40 12.99 19.04 30.07
C ILE A 40 11.87 19.07 29.02
N SER A 41 10.91 18.15 29.12
CA SER A 41 9.75 18.12 28.23
C SER A 41 8.66 19.07 28.74
N ASP A 42 7.95 19.73 27.83
CA ASP A 42 6.75 20.51 28.13
C ASP A 42 5.51 19.62 28.37
N LEU A 43 5.62 18.32 28.07
CA LEU A 43 4.59 17.30 28.34
C LEU A 43 4.64 16.86 29.82
N PRO A 44 3.51 16.38 30.39
CA PRO A 44 3.53 15.83 31.74
C PRO A 44 4.53 14.65 31.86
N PRO A 45 5.16 14.46 33.03
CA PRO A 45 6.09 13.36 33.25
C PRO A 45 5.37 12.01 33.30
N LEU A 46 6.02 10.95 32.83
CA LEU A 46 5.52 9.59 33.00
C LEU A 46 5.41 9.24 34.49
N SER A 47 4.41 8.42 34.84
CA SER A 47 4.36 7.81 36.17
C SER A 47 5.55 6.88 36.39
N ASP A 48 6.07 6.83 37.61
CA ASP A 48 7.21 5.95 37.95
C ASP A 48 6.89 4.47 37.72
N GLU A 49 5.61 4.09 37.82
CA GLU A 49 5.13 2.74 37.52
C GLU A 49 5.25 2.39 36.02
N LEU A 50 4.84 3.29 35.11
CA LEU A 50 5.03 3.11 33.67
C LEU A 50 6.50 3.14 33.26
N ILE A 51 7.32 3.98 33.89
CA ILE A 51 8.78 4.01 33.68
C ILE A 51 9.39 2.64 34.03
N LEU A 52 9.06 2.11 35.22
CA LEU A 52 9.56 0.81 35.69
C LEU A 52 9.03 -0.34 34.82
N GLY A 53 7.74 -0.32 34.44
CA GLY A 53 7.15 -1.32 33.55
C GLY A 53 7.76 -1.33 32.16
N LEU A 54 8.04 -0.16 31.57
CA LEU A 54 8.76 0.00 30.30
C LEU A 54 10.19 -0.55 30.40
N LEU A 55 10.95 -0.12 31.41
CA LEU A 55 12.34 -0.59 31.60
C LEU A 55 12.40 -2.10 31.85
N ALA A 56 11.38 -2.70 32.48
CA ALA A 56 11.29 -4.14 32.68
C ALA A 56 10.89 -4.93 31.42
N LYS A 57 10.24 -4.30 30.43
CA LYS A 57 9.66 -4.99 29.26
C LYS A 57 10.71 -5.36 28.21
N GLU A 58 10.74 -6.64 27.84
CA GLU A 58 11.59 -7.18 26.77
C GLU A 58 11.35 -6.51 25.42
N SER A 59 12.42 -6.30 24.64
CA SER A 59 12.33 -5.85 23.25
C SER A 59 13.59 -6.16 22.45
N SER A 60 13.44 -6.37 21.14
CA SER A 60 14.56 -6.60 20.21
C SER A 60 15.45 -5.36 20.00
N SER A 61 15.08 -4.21 20.57
CA SER A 61 15.80 -2.93 20.48
C SER A 61 16.64 -2.59 21.71
N ARG A 62 16.64 -3.45 22.74
CA ARG A 62 17.65 -3.41 23.81
C ARG A 62 18.29 -4.79 24.04
N ALA A 63 19.23 -4.88 24.98
CA ALA A 63 19.70 -6.16 25.52
C ALA A 63 18.55 -6.87 26.27
N ASP A 64 18.51 -8.20 26.22
CA ASP A 64 17.48 -8.98 26.92
C ASP A 64 17.64 -8.90 28.46
N ASN A 65 16.57 -9.23 29.19
CA ASN A 65 16.55 -9.13 30.65
C ASN A 65 17.56 -10.09 31.31
N ALA A 66 17.89 -11.21 30.66
CA ALA A 66 18.89 -12.15 31.17
C ALA A 66 20.29 -11.52 31.14
N ALA A 67 20.70 -10.94 30.01
CA ALA A 67 21.98 -10.26 29.85
C ALA A 67 22.10 -9.01 30.72
N ILE A 68 21.01 -8.26 30.92
CA ILE A 68 20.99 -7.13 31.85
C ILE A 68 21.18 -7.60 33.30
N LEU A 69 20.44 -8.64 33.73
CA LEU A 69 20.56 -9.21 35.07
C LEU A 69 21.96 -9.79 35.33
N GLU A 70 22.51 -10.55 34.38
CA GLU A 70 23.86 -11.12 34.44
C GLU A 70 24.91 -10.01 34.59
N TYR A 71 24.89 -9.00 33.72
CA TYR A 71 25.84 -7.90 33.77
C TYR A 71 25.76 -7.10 35.08
N PHE A 72 24.55 -6.79 35.56
CA PHE A 72 24.34 -6.05 36.81
C PHE A 72 24.80 -6.82 38.05
N ASN A 73 24.74 -8.15 38.04
CA ASN A 73 25.26 -8.98 39.12
C ASN A 73 26.80 -9.03 39.15
N GLU A 74 27.45 -9.00 37.98
CA GLU A 74 28.92 -8.99 37.86
C GLU A 74 29.55 -7.62 38.13
N HIS A 75 28.88 -6.53 37.74
CA HIS A 75 29.41 -5.16 37.79
C HIS A 75 28.61 -4.32 38.79
N PRO A 76 29.10 -4.13 40.04
CA PRO A 76 28.38 -3.35 41.06
C PRO A 76 28.57 -1.83 40.91
N ASP A 77 29.53 -1.37 40.09
CA ASP A 77 29.81 0.06 39.92
C ASP A 77 28.74 0.76 39.06
N LEU A 78 28.35 1.98 39.49
CA LEU A 78 27.30 2.75 38.82
C LEU A 78 27.76 3.29 37.46
N ALA A 79 29.02 3.69 37.30
CA ALA A 79 29.50 4.22 36.03
C ALA A 79 29.62 3.11 34.98
N GLU A 80 30.06 1.91 35.37
CA GLU A 80 30.05 0.71 34.51
C GLU A 80 28.63 0.33 34.09
N ARG A 81 27.68 0.22 35.04
CA ARG A 81 26.26 -0.06 34.73
C ARG A 81 25.65 0.99 33.81
N SER A 82 25.93 2.27 34.02
CA SER A 82 25.39 3.38 33.21
C SER A 82 25.97 3.39 31.80
N ALA A 83 27.28 3.11 31.67
CA ALA A 83 27.93 2.91 30.38
C ALA A 83 27.36 1.69 29.64
N PHE A 84 27.07 0.59 30.34
CA PHE A 84 26.40 -0.58 29.78
C PHE A 84 24.98 -0.25 29.30
N CYS A 85 24.13 0.36 30.14
CA CYS A 85 22.78 0.79 29.75
C CYS A 85 22.77 1.65 28.48
N LYS A 86 23.72 2.59 28.34
CA LYS A 86 23.88 3.40 27.12
C LYS A 86 24.18 2.59 25.85
N HIS A 87 24.79 1.42 25.98
CA HIS A 87 25.07 0.49 24.87
C HIS A 87 23.99 -0.59 24.69
N CYS A 88 23.25 -0.95 25.74
CA CYS A 88 22.15 -1.92 25.67
C CYS A 88 21.06 -1.45 24.72
N TYR A 89 20.63 -0.20 24.87
CA TYR A 89 19.53 0.38 24.10
C TYR A 89 20.01 0.78 22.71
N LYS A 90 19.22 0.53 21.67
CA LYS A 90 19.49 0.97 20.29
C LYS A 90 18.91 2.37 20.04
N GLN A 91 19.54 3.13 19.15
CA GLN A 91 19.04 4.44 18.70
C GLN A 91 17.98 4.27 17.60
N ILE A 92 16.85 3.67 17.98
CA ILE A 92 15.65 3.51 17.17
C ILE A 92 14.42 3.77 18.03
N TYR A 93 13.35 4.29 17.45
CA TYR A 93 12.07 4.44 18.13
C TYR A 93 11.50 3.05 18.40
N THR A 94 11.26 2.74 19.68
CA THR A 94 10.72 1.46 20.13
C THR A 94 9.36 1.68 20.75
N TYR A 95 8.37 0.89 20.32
CA TYR A 95 7.05 0.83 20.93
C TYR A 95 6.87 -0.43 21.75
N LEU A 96 6.20 -0.30 22.89
CA LEU A 96 5.89 -1.34 23.84
C LEU A 96 4.48 -1.12 24.42
N PHE A 97 3.87 -2.20 24.89
CA PHE A 97 2.60 -2.17 25.61
C PHE A 97 2.83 -2.58 27.05
N VAL A 98 2.48 -1.70 27.99
CA VAL A 98 2.68 -1.85 29.43
C VAL A 98 1.39 -1.45 30.12
N ASP A 99 0.73 -2.40 30.78
CA ASP A 99 -0.48 -2.19 31.59
C ASP A 99 -1.53 -1.31 30.90
N ASP A 100 -1.96 -1.75 29.71
CA ASP A 100 -2.90 -1.09 28.78
C ASP A 100 -2.47 0.27 28.20
N HIS A 101 -1.28 0.78 28.56
CA HIS A 101 -0.70 1.98 27.96
C HIS A 101 0.22 1.62 26.79
N THR A 102 0.11 2.37 25.70
CA THR A 102 1.16 2.39 24.67
C THR A 102 2.28 3.26 25.19
N VAL A 103 3.50 2.74 25.24
CA VAL A 103 4.68 3.47 25.72
C VAL A 103 5.86 3.21 24.78
N GLY A 104 6.91 4.03 24.87
CA GLY A 104 8.07 3.81 24.03
C GLY A 104 9.33 4.54 24.48
N PHE A 105 10.43 4.21 23.81
CA PHE A 105 11.73 4.80 24.09
C PHE A 105 12.58 5.07 22.85
N ILE A 106 13.51 6.02 22.99
CA ILE A 106 14.65 6.18 22.09
C ILE A 106 15.92 6.56 22.87
N ARG A 107 17.05 5.95 22.48
CA ARG A 107 18.37 6.24 23.02
C ARG A 107 18.97 7.52 22.40
N HIS A 108 19.29 8.51 23.23
CA HIS A 108 20.17 9.63 22.87
C HIS A 108 21.56 9.43 23.50
N ASP A 109 22.55 10.23 23.12
CA ASP A 109 23.91 10.04 23.64
C ASP A 109 24.04 10.39 25.14
N MET A 110 23.21 11.28 25.68
CA MET A 110 23.30 11.73 27.08
C MET A 110 22.17 11.22 27.99
N TYR A 111 21.08 10.73 27.41
CA TYR A 111 19.88 10.30 28.14
C TYR A 111 19.07 9.26 27.35
N LEU A 112 18.20 8.53 28.05
CA LEU A 112 17.13 7.73 27.47
C LEU A 112 15.84 8.55 27.51
N GLU A 113 15.24 8.77 26.34
CA GLU A 113 13.91 9.40 26.22
C GLU A 113 12.86 8.30 26.33
N LEU A 114 11.92 8.47 27.26
CA LEU A 114 10.76 7.61 27.47
C LEU A 114 9.48 8.42 27.25
N TRP A 115 8.48 7.84 26.60
CA TRP A 115 7.19 8.50 26.40
C TRP A 115 6.00 7.55 26.57
N GLU A 116 4.83 8.13 26.77
CA GLU A 116 3.53 7.47 26.75
C GLU A 116 2.75 7.96 25.51
N GLY A 117 1.89 7.11 24.95
CA GLY A 117 1.28 7.30 23.65
C GLY A 117 2.23 6.93 22.50
N ASN A 118 1.97 7.46 21.31
CA ASN A 118 2.86 7.29 20.17
C ASN A 118 4.01 8.33 20.24
N TYR A 119 5.17 8.07 19.62
CA TYR A 119 6.28 9.04 19.52
C TYR A 119 5.82 10.38 18.88
N LEU A 120 4.84 10.29 17.97
CA LEU A 120 4.06 11.36 17.33
C LEU A 120 3.21 12.17 18.30
N THR A 121 2.52 11.45 19.17
CA THR A 121 1.30 11.90 19.84
C THR A 121 1.45 11.80 21.35
N LYS A 122 2.67 12.06 21.83
CA LYS A 122 3.10 11.75 23.20
C LYS A 122 2.19 12.42 24.22
N THR A 123 1.51 11.62 25.03
CA THR A 123 0.66 12.11 26.12
C THR A 123 1.47 12.51 27.33
N ALA A 124 2.59 11.81 27.57
CA ALA A 124 3.58 12.11 28.59
C ALA A 124 5.00 11.85 28.06
N GLN A 125 6.02 12.53 28.61
CA GLN A 125 7.43 12.25 28.29
C GLN A 125 8.34 12.49 29.51
N VAL A 126 9.38 11.65 29.66
CA VAL A 126 10.47 11.86 30.61
C VAL A 126 11.81 11.52 29.96
N ASN A 127 12.85 12.31 30.28
CA ASN A 127 14.21 12.08 29.81
C ASN A 127 15.09 11.70 31.01
N LEU A 128 15.62 10.47 31.02
CA LEU A 128 16.41 9.92 32.13
C LEU A 128 17.90 9.91 31.78
N THR A 129 18.77 10.40 32.68
CA THR A 129 20.22 10.17 32.55
C THR A 129 20.54 8.68 32.61
N TRP A 130 21.67 8.27 32.04
CA TRP A 130 22.10 6.87 32.08
C TRP A 130 22.25 6.34 33.51
N ASP A 131 22.71 7.18 34.44
CA ASP A 131 22.76 6.89 35.88
C ASP A 131 21.37 6.63 36.48
N ALA A 132 20.35 7.40 36.08
CA ALA A 132 18.97 7.21 36.53
C ALA A 132 18.32 5.96 35.91
N VAL A 133 18.66 5.61 34.66
CA VAL A 133 18.25 4.35 34.02
C VAL A 133 18.89 3.16 34.74
N ALA A 134 20.19 3.23 35.04
CA ALA A 134 20.90 2.18 35.77
C ALA A 134 20.35 2.00 37.19
N ALA A 135 20.06 3.08 37.92
CA ALA A 135 19.42 3.02 39.23
C ALA A 135 18.04 2.34 39.18
N LYS A 136 17.16 2.76 38.27
CA LYS A 136 15.81 2.17 38.13
C LYS A 136 15.85 0.70 37.67
N ILE A 137 16.84 0.29 36.88
CA ILE A 137 17.05 -1.13 36.54
C ILE A 137 17.56 -1.93 37.74
N ALA A 138 18.44 -1.36 38.58
CA ALA A 138 18.85 -1.99 39.83
C ALA A 138 17.65 -2.17 40.78
N ASP A 139 16.79 -1.16 40.94
CA ASP A 139 15.56 -1.25 41.73
C ASP A 139 14.63 -2.38 41.21
N LEU A 140 14.48 -2.52 39.89
CA LEU A 140 13.70 -3.61 39.28
C LEU A 140 14.29 -5.00 39.56
N ILE A 141 15.61 -5.12 39.65
CA ILE A 141 16.31 -6.36 39.98
C ILE A 141 16.14 -6.69 41.47
N GLU A 142 16.36 -5.73 42.36
CA GLU A 142 16.20 -5.91 43.82
C GLU A 142 14.75 -6.24 44.21
N GLN A 143 13.77 -5.66 43.52
CA GLN A 143 12.34 -5.97 43.69
C GLN A 143 11.91 -7.28 43.00
N GLY A 144 12.79 -7.95 42.25
CA GLY A 144 12.45 -9.16 41.48
C GLY A 144 11.43 -8.91 40.35
N ARG A 145 11.29 -7.67 39.90
CA ARG A 145 10.33 -7.23 38.86
C ARG A 145 10.90 -7.31 37.44
N LEU A 146 12.23 -7.38 37.28
CA LEU A 146 12.86 -7.64 35.99
C LEU A 146 12.64 -9.09 35.55
N MET A 147 11.49 -9.36 34.92
CA MET A 147 11.10 -10.70 34.48
C MET A 147 12.06 -11.23 33.40
N VAL A 148 12.97 -12.12 33.79
CA VAL A 148 13.75 -12.91 32.83
C VAL A 148 12.86 -14.05 32.33
N PRO A 149 12.64 -14.20 31.01
CA PRO A 149 11.93 -15.36 30.49
C PRO A 149 12.67 -16.64 30.88
N ILE A 150 12.05 -17.45 31.76
CA ILE A 150 12.47 -18.84 31.92
C ILE A 150 12.37 -19.46 30.53
N LYS A 151 13.50 -19.88 29.95
CA LYS A 151 13.50 -20.71 28.74
C LYS A 151 12.89 -22.05 29.13
N ALA A 152 11.56 -22.09 29.13
CA ALA A 152 10.81 -23.29 29.38
C ALA A 152 11.18 -24.31 28.31
N THR A 153 11.85 -25.38 28.73
CA THR A 153 11.70 -26.69 28.11
C THR A 153 10.21 -26.88 27.84
N PRO A 154 9.79 -27.18 26.60
CA PRO A 154 8.40 -27.00 26.19
C PRO A 154 7.46 -27.77 27.11
N VAL A 155 6.62 -27.04 27.84
CA VAL A 155 5.52 -27.62 28.60
C VAL A 155 4.59 -28.26 27.57
N GLN A 156 4.49 -29.59 27.63
CA GLN A 156 3.51 -30.32 26.83
C GLN A 156 2.13 -29.72 27.10
N GLN A 157 1.38 -29.44 26.03
CA GLN A 157 -0.06 -29.27 26.16
C GLN A 157 -0.61 -30.50 26.87
N GLN A 158 -1.32 -30.31 27.99
CA GLN A 158 -2.25 -31.32 28.48
C GLN A 158 -3.48 -31.37 27.56
N MET A 159 -3.26 -31.85 26.34
CA MET A 159 -4.08 -32.97 25.90
C MET A 159 -3.74 -34.15 26.81
N GLU A 160 -4.73 -34.90 27.28
CA GLU A 160 -4.48 -36.13 28.04
C GLU A 160 -3.67 -37.12 27.18
N GLN A 161 -2.36 -37.19 27.41
CA GLN A 161 -1.49 -38.22 26.85
C GLN A 161 -0.85 -39.02 27.97
N LEU A 162 -1.04 -40.34 27.91
CA LEU A 162 -0.49 -41.28 28.88
C LEU A 162 1.04 -41.34 28.75
N THR A 163 1.76 -40.60 29.60
CA THR A 163 3.21 -40.78 29.74
C THR A 163 3.51 -42.04 30.54
N LEU A 164 4.30 -42.93 29.95
CA LEU A 164 4.78 -44.17 30.54
C LEU A 164 5.65 -43.92 31.79
N THR A 165 5.66 -44.88 32.72
CA THR A 165 6.40 -44.75 33.99
C THR A 165 7.92 -44.91 33.80
N PRO A 166 8.75 -44.59 34.80
CA PRO A 166 10.20 -44.82 34.73
C PRO A 166 10.55 -46.29 34.44
N GLU A 167 9.82 -47.23 35.01
CA GLU A 167 10.01 -48.69 34.80
C GLU A 167 9.67 -49.10 33.36
N ASP A 168 8.67 -48.45 32.74
CA ASP A 168 8.31 -48.65 31.33
C ASP A 168 9.34 -48.01 30.38
N SER A 169 9.95 -46.89 30.76
CA SER A 169 10.96 -46.19 29.97
C SER A 169 12.29 -46.96 29.91
N GLU A 170 12.71 -47.59 31.01
CA GLU A 170 13.83 -48.56 30.99
C GLU A 170 13.52 -49.76 30.09
N LYS A 171 12.28 -50.27 30.14
CA LYS A 171 11.80 -51.35 29.26
C LYS A 171 11.80 -50.96 27.78
N ALA A 172 11.58 -49.69 27.47
CA ALA A 172 11.64 -49.12 26.12
C ALA A 172 13.06 -48.78 25.65
N GLY A 173 14.08 -48.91 26.51
CA GLY A 173 15.48 -48.64 26.16
C GLY A 173 15.81 -47.16 25.94
N LEU A 174 15.03 -46.25 26.51
CA LEU A 174 15.26 -44.81 26.36
C LEU A 174 16.43 -44.31 27.24
N PRO A 175 17.20 -43.29 26.82
CA PRO A 175 18.32 -42.77 27.61
C PRO A 175 17.84 -42.20 28.94
N SER A 176 18.59 -42.46 30.02
CA SER A 176 18.26 -41.95 31.35
C SER A 176 18.22 -40.41 31.38
N HIS A 177 17.47 -39.85 32.32
CA HIS A 177 17.34 -38.41 32.53
C HIS A 177 18.71 -37.70 32.68
N GLU A 178 19.68 -38.37 33.31
CA GLU A 178 21.05 -37.89 33.51
C GLU A 178 21.86 -37.86 32.19
N GLN A 179 21.63 -38.83 31.30
CA GLN A 179 22.20 -38.86 29.96
C GLN A 179 21.65 -37.72 29.09
N GLN A 180 20.36 -37.40 29.24
CA GLN A 180 19.71 -36.32 28.52
C GLN A 180 20.21 -34.94 28.96
N ALA A 181 20.41 -34.72 30.27
CA ALA A 181 20.96 -33.48 30.81
C ALA A 181 22.34 -33.15 30.21
N LYS A 182 23.27 -34.12 30.17
CA LYS A 182 24.60 -33.94 29.56
C LYS A 182 24.55 -33.51 28.09
N ASN A 183 23.56 -33.97 27.33
CA ASN A 183 23.40 -33.60 25.92
C ASN A 183 22.90 -32.15 25.77
N ILE A 184 22.18 -31.61 26.76
CA ILE A 184 21.70 -30.22 26.79
C ILE A 184 22.86 -29.28 27.12
N ASP A 185 23.68 -29.60 28.11
CA ASP A 185 24.85 -28.79 28.50
C ASP A 185 25.83 -28.63 27.33
N LEU A 186 26.12 -29.73 26.61
CA LEU A 186 26.99 -29.74 25.43
C LEU A 186 26.45 -28.86 24.28
N ALA A 187 25.13 -28.63 24.23
CA ALA A 187 24.49 -27.77 23.24
C ALA A 187 24.43 -26.29 23.65
N ALA A 188 24.72 -25.96 24.91
CA ALA A 188 24.69 -24.60 25.44
C ALA A 188 26.00 -23.83 25.15
N GLU A 189 27.16 -24.49 25.26
CA GLU A 189 28.47 -23.88 25.02
C GLU A 189 28.64 -23.30 23.60
N ALA A 190 27.92 -23.86 22.62
CA ALA A 190 27.98 -23.46 21.21
C ALA A 190 27.33 -22.09 20.86
N LYS A 191 26.78 -21.35 21.84
CA LYS A 191 25.93 -20.15 21.59
C LYS A 191 26.56 -18.77 21.86
N ARG A 192 27.87 -18.66 22.12
CA ARG A 192 28.56 -17.35 22.17
C ARG A 192 28.82 -16.80 20.76
N TRP A 193 27.98 -15.87 20.28
CA TRP A 193 28.23 -15.15 19.03
C TRP A 193 29.22 -13.99 19.23
N ASN A 194 30.34 -14.03 18.53
CA ASN A 194 31.32 -12.94 18.47
C ASN A 194 31.24 -12.25 17.10
N LYS A 195 31.36 -10.91 17.07
CA LYS A 195 31.33 -10.14 15.82
C LYS A 195 32.48 -10.55 14.89
N PRO A 196 32.23 -10.86 13.59
CA PRO A 196 33.28 -11.32 12.69
C PRO A 196 34.39 -10.29 12.45
N ILE A 197 35.64 -10.78 12.49
CA ILE A 197 36.86 -9.98 12.31
C ILE A 197 37.12 -9.80 10.82
N ILE A 198 37.47 -8.58 10.37
CA ILE A 198 37.84 -8.33 8.97
C ILE A 198 39.21 -8.97 8.69
N ASP A 199 39.24 -10.02 7.87
CA ASP A 199 40.48 -10.62 7.38
C ASP A 199 41.05 -9.76 6.25
N ALA A 200 41.77 -8.70 6.61
CA ALA A 200 42.41 -7.82 5.64
C ALA A 200 43.58 -8.51 4.90
N SER A 201 44.22 -9.51 5.53
CA SER A 201 45.42 -10.20 5.02
C SER A 201 45.12 -11.37 4.08
N GLY A 202 43.91 -11.94 4.11
CA GLY A 202 43.56 -13.13 3.34
C GLY A 202 44.13 -14.41 3.96
N LYS A 203 44.33 -14.39 5.28
CA LYS A 203 44.87 -15.52 6.06
C LYS A 203 43.84 -16.65 6.21
N TYR A 204 42.56 -16.30 6.26
CA TYR A 204 41.43 -17.20 6.53
C TYR A 204 40.53 -17.37 5.30
N ILE A 205 40.36 -16.29 4.52
CA ILE A 205 39.64 -16.30 3.24
C ILE A 205 40.61 -15.89 2.14
N THR A 206 41.03 -16.87 1.36
CA THR A 206 42.04 -16.72 0.31
C THR A 206 41.44 -16.18 -0.99
N GLU A 207 42.32 -15.76 -1.90
CA GLU A 207 41.94 -15.39 -3.28
C GLU A 207 41.31 -16.55 -4.07
N GLN A 208 41.66 -17.81 -3.73
CA GLN A 208 41.01 -18.97 -4.31
C GLN A 208 39.59 -19.17 -3.78
N ASP A 209 39.35 -18.93 -2.48
CA ASP A 209 38.01 -19.03 -1.90
C ASP A 209 37.07 -17.97 -2.48
N ILE A 210 37.59 -16.76 -2.72
CA ILE A 210 36.88 -15.70 -3.45
C ILE A 210 36.58 -16.15 -4.89
N THR A 211 37.56 -16.73 -5.59
CA THR A 211 37.38 -17.24 -6.95
C THR A 211 36.29 -18.30 -7.01
N ASP A 212 36.31 -19.26 -6.08
CA ASP A 212 35.33 -20.34 -6.01
C ASP A 212 33.91 -19.81 -5.70
N ALA A 213 33.80 -18.82 -4.82
CA ALA A 213 32.53 -18.14 -4.53
C ALA A 213 31.99 -17.36 -5.74
N LEU A 214 32.86 -16.68 -6.51
CA LEU A 214 32.47 -15.98 -7.74
C LEU A 214 32.04 -16.95 -8.85
N CYS A 215 32.78 -18.04 -9.04
CA CYS A 215 32.45 -19.10 -10.01
C CYS A 215 31.19 -19.90 -9.64
N LYS A 216 30.58 -19.68 -8.46
CA LYS A 216 29.22 -20.17 -8.16
C LYS A 216 28.14 -19.49 -9.03
N GLY A 217 28.36 -18.24 -9.44
CA GLY A 217 27.34 -17.39 -10.06
C GLY A 217 26.43 -16.70 -9.02
N GLY A 218 25.44 -15.94 -9.51
CA GLY A 218 24.40 -15.33 -8.68
C GLY A 218 23.34 -16.34 -8.22
N GLY A 219 22.44 -15.90 -7.33
CA GLY A 219 21.40 -16.75 -6.74
C GLY A 219 20.20 -17.06 -7.64
N PHE A 220 20.18 -16.59 -8.89
CA PHE A 220 19.08 -16.78 -9.84
C PHE A 220 19.42 -17.85 -10.88
N GLU A 221 18.38 -18.49 -11.41
CA GLU A 221 18.48 -19.43 -12.54
C GLU A 221 19.25 -18.81 -13.72
N ASP A 222 20.12 -19.59 -14.36
CA ASP A 222 21.04 -19.19 -15.43
C ASP A 222 21.94 -17.97 -15.18
N SER A 223 22.05 -17.48 -13.93
CA SER A 223 22.85 -16.30 -13.61
C SER A 223 24.31 -16.45 -14.04
N LYS A 224 24.88 -17.64 -13.84
CA LYS A 224 26.22 -18.00 -14.29
C LYS A 224 26.38 -17.91 -15.82
N PHE A 225 25.37 -18.33 -16.60
CA PHE A 225 25.41 -18.23 -18.07
C PHE A 225 25.24 -16.78 -18.56
N ARG A 226 24.40 -15.98 -17.90
CA ARG A 226 24.28 -14.54 -18.17
C ARG A 226 25.58 -13.79 -17.86
N ILE A 227 26.24 -14.09 -16.74
CA ILE A 227 27.55 -13.51 -16.38
C ILE A 227 28.62 -13.88 -17.41
N GLN A 228 28.69 -15.15 -17.83
CA GLN A 228 29.57 -15.59 -18.91
C GLN A 228 29.29 -14.81 -20.21
N GLN A 229 28.03 -14.75 -20.65
CA GLN A 229 27.65 -14.05 -21.89
C GLN A 229 27.98 -12.55 -21.83
N TYR A 230 27.67 -11.89 -20.71
CA TYR A 230 27.92 -10.47 -20.50
C TYR A 230 29.42 -10.14 -20.60
N PHE A 231 30.28 -10.88 -19.90
CA PHE A 231 31.73 -10.64 -19.93
C PHE A 231 32.44 -11.20 -21.17
N SER A 232 31.77 -12.03 -21.98
CA SER A 232 32.26 -12.46 -23.30
C SER A 232 32.00 -11.43 -24.41
N ALA A 233 31.30 -10.33 -24.14
CA ALA A 233 31.01 -9.30 -25.13
C ALA A 233 32.28 -8.60 -25.64
N GLN A 234 32.37 -8.40 -26.96
CA GLN A 234 33.53 -7.78 -27.62
C GLN A 234 33.80 -6.34 -27.15
N VAL A 235 32.75 -5.62 -26.76
CA VAL A 235 32.82 -4.29 -26.13
C VAL A 235 32.05 -4.37 -24.82
N LEU A 236 32.75 -4.19 -23.70
CA LEU A 236 32.14 -4.14 -22.37
C LEU A 236 31.76 -2.70 -22.01
N PRO A 237 30.65 -2.48 -21.29
CA PRO A 237 30.31 -1.19 -20.70
C PRO A 237 31.39 -0.68 -19.73
N ILE A 238 31.30 0.57 -19.29
CA ILE A 238 32.22 1.08 -18.25
C ILE A 238 32.09 0.29 -16.94
N GLU A 239 33.16 0.24 -16.15
CA GLU A 239 33.22 -0.56 -14.91
C GLU A 239 32.08 -0.26 -13.92
N GLU A 240 31.58 0.98 -13.90
CA GLU A 240 30.43 1.36 -13.08
C GLU A 240 29.13 0.69 -13.54
N ASP A 241 28.93 0.53 -14.85
CA ASP A 241 27.77 -0.14 -15.42
C ASP A 241 27.86 -1.65 -15.24
N GLN A 242 29.06 -2.23 -15.38
CA GLN A 242 29.32 -3.63 -15.03
C GLN A 242 28.99 -3.90 -13.55
N ALA A 243 29.40 -3.02 -12.64
CA ALA A 243 29.10 -3.12 -11.22
C ALA A 243 27.60 -2.94 -10.90
N ARG A 244 26.91 -2.00 -11.57
CA ARG A 244 25.45 -1.82 -11.44
C ARG A 244 24.67 -3.03 -11.97
N TRP A 245 25.09 -3.57 -13.12
CA TRP A 245 24.50 -4.76 -13.71
C TRP A 245 24.70 -5.99 -12.81
N LEU A 246 25.92 -6.24 -12.34
CA LEU A 246 26.22 -7.35 -11.42
C LEU A 246 25.45 -7.27 -10.11
N LYS A 247 25.29 -6.07 -9.53
CA LYS A 247 24.45 -5.88 -8.34
C LYS A 247 22.99 -6.29 -8.60
N LYS A 248 22.45 -6.05 -9.80
CA LYS A 248 21.10 -6.53 -10.18
C LYS A 248 21.08 -8.04 -10.39
N GLU A 249 22.09 -8.59 -11.06
CA GLU A 249 22.23 -10.01 -11.40
C GLU A 249 22.50 -10.91 -10.16
N TYR A 250 23.15 -10.41 -9.12
CA TYR A 250 23.31 -11.12 -7.83
C TYR A 250 22.17 -10.82 -6.83
N GLY A 251 21.45 -9.71 -6.99
CA GLY A 251 20.33 -9.33 -6.14
C GLY A 251 20.71 -9.04 -4.68
N ILE A 252 19.78 -9.34 -3.76
CA ILE A 252 20.00 -9.27 -2.31
C ILE A 252 19.68 -10.64 -1.71
N GLY A 253 20.61 -11.20 -0.94
CA GLY A 253 20.44 -12.50 -0.29
C GLY A 253 21.77 -13.07 0.21
N GLY A 254 21.76 -14.36 0.52
CA GLY A 254 22.96 -15.09 0.90
C GLY A 254 22.65 -16.54 1.28
N GLY A 255 23.69 -17.29 1.64
CA GLY A 255 23.51 -18.65 2.14
C GLY A 255 24.79 -19.27 2.68
N THR A 256 24.66 -20.44 3.32
CA THR A 256 25.79 -21.22 3.82
C THR A 256 26.79 -21.50 2.70
N TRP A 257 28.07 -21.22 2.98
CA TRP A 257 29.18 -21.46 2.07
C TRP A 257 30.11 -22.54 2.64
N PHE A 258 30.65 -23.37 1.77
CA PHE A 258 31.58 -24.44 2.10
C PHE A 258 32.90 -24.20 1.36
N PHE A 259 34.00 -24.22 2.11
CA PHE A 259 35.35 -24.01 1.61
C PHE A 259 35.95 -25.36 1.19
N ARG A 260 36.93 -25.36 0.26
CA ARG A 260 37.53 -26.59 -0.28
C ARG A 260 38.21 -27.47 0.77
N ASP A 261 38.66 -26.88 1.86
CA ASP A 261 39.30 -27.56 3.00
C ASP A 261 38.30 -28.16 4.01
N GLY A 262 37.00 -28.12 3.70
CA GLY A 262 35.93 -28.58 4.59
C GLY A 262 35.48 -27.53 5.62
N GLY A 263 36.10 -26.35 5.65
CA GLY A 263 35.59 -25.20 6.39
C GLY A 263 34.21 -24.78 5.92
N HIS A 264 33.48 -24.04 6.76
CA HIS A 264 32.17 -23.51 6.41
C HIS A 264 31.99 -22.07 6.88
N GLY A 265 30.94 -21.42 6.39
CA GLY A 265 30.60 -20.05 6.73
C GLY A 265 29.41 -19.57 5.93
N PHE A 266 29.45 -18.32 5.46
CA PHE A 266 28.33 -17.69 4.76
C PHE A 266 28.82 -16.84 3.58
N LEU A 267 28.03 -16.81 2.51
CA LEU A 267 28.23 -15.95 1.35
C LEU A 267 27.02 -15.02 1.25
N ASP A 268 27.24 -13.73 1.48
CA ASP A 268 26.26 -12.65 1.42
C ASP A 268 26.43 -11.84 0.14
N HIS A 269 25.32 -11.55 -0.53
CA HIS A 269 25.23 -10.59 -1.63
C HIS A 269 24.29 -9.48 -1.19
N MET A 270 24.87 -8.34 -0.78
CA MET A 270 24.13 -7.18 -0.31
C MET A 270 24.10 -6.07 -1.36
N GLY A 271 23.13 -5.15 -1.24
CA GLY A 271 23.00 -4.00 -2.13
C GLY A 271 24.20 -3.02 -2.15
N LYS A 272 25.27 -3.25 -1.38
CA LYS A 272 26.51 -2.45 -1.35
C LYS A 272 27.77 -3.22 -1.75
N ASN A 273 27.80 -4.54 -1.56
CA ASN A 273 29.00 -5.39 -1.60
C ASN A 273 28.62 -6.88 -1.64
N LEU A 274 29.58 -7.71 -2.04
CA LEU A 274 29.57 -9.16 -1.81
C LEU A 274 30.49 -9.44 -0.61
N GLU A 275 30.03 -10.26 0.32
CA GLU A 275 30.73 -10.57 1.56
C GLU A 275 30.84 -12.08 1.78
N ILE A 276 32.03 -12.54 2.18
CA ILE A 276 32.31 -13.93 2.51
C ILE A 276 32.69 -13.96 3.98
N THR A 277 31.99 -14.76 4.78
CA THR A 277 32.33 -15.05 6.18
C THR A 277 32.77 -16.50 6.30
N ARG A 278 33.81 -16.76 7.09
CA ARG A 278 34.34 -18.08 7.41
C ARG A 278 34.32 -18.30 8.92
N ARG A 279 33.84 -19.46 9.36
CA ARG A 279 33.90 -19.92 10.74
C ARG A 279 35.15 -20.75 10.97
N THR A 280 35.79 -20.54 12.12
CA THR A 280 36.94 -21.31 12.60
C THR A 280 36.85 -21.49 14.11
N GLU A 281 37.68 -22.37 14.68
CA GLU A 281 37.78 -22.56 16.14
C GLU A 281 38.19 -21.25 16.87
N ASP A 282 39.02 -20.42 16.24
CA ASP A 282 39.47 -19.12 16.77
C ASP A 282 38.43 -17.98 16.59
N GLY A 283 37.30 -18.22 15.92
CA GLY A 283 36.23 -17.24 15.67
C GLY A 283 35.78 -17.09 14.22
N GLU A 284 34.96 -16.07 13.96
CA GLU A 284 34.43 -15.74 12.63
C GLU A 284 35.30 -14.67 11.93
N TYR A 285 35.65 -14.89 10.67
CA TYR A 285 36.45 -13.98 9.85
C TYR A 285 35.70 -13.60 8.56
N ARG A 286 35.75 -12.34 8.15
CA ARG A 286 35.00 -11.83 6.99
C ARG A 286 35.86 -11.09 5.95
N ARG A 287 35.55 -11.27 4.68
CA ARG A 287 36.11 -10.56 3.51
C ARG A 287 34.98 -9.83 2.78
N VAL A 288 35.24 -8.60 2.36
CA VAL A 288 34.25 -7.73 1.69
C VAL A 288 34.78 -7.28 0.34
N LEU A 289 34.03 -7.55 -0.72
CA LEU A 289 34.34 -7.20 -2.10
C LEU A 289 33.35 -6.14 -2.59
N LYS A 290 33.86 -5.04 -3.16
CA LYS A 290 33.00 -4.02 -3.78
C LYS A 290 32.54 -4.50 -5.16
N TRP A 291 31.35 -4.13 -5.61
CA TRP A 291 30.82 -4.55 -6.92
C TRP A 291 31.73 -4.23 -8.12
N LYS A 292 32.50 -3.14 -8.05
CA LYS A 292 33.55 -2.82 -9.03
C LYS A 292 34.70 -3.85 -9.05
N GLU A 293 35.17 -4.25 -7.88
CA GLU A 293 36.18 -5.31 -7.73
C GLU A 293 35.65 -6.68 -8.19
N VAL A 294 34.39 -7.01 -7.86
CA VAL A 294 33.71 -8.22 -8.35
C VAL A 294 33.64 -8.23 -9.88
N ALA A 295 33.33 -7.10 -10.52
CA ALA A 295 33.32 -6.96 -11.98
C ALA A 295 34.71 -7.22 -12.59
N GLN A 296 35.77 -6.62 -12.03
CA GLN A 296 37.14 -6.86 -12.47
C GLN A 296 37.55 -8.33 -12.36
N ARG A 297 37.25 -8.98 -11.22
CA ARG A 297 37.55 -10.40 -10.97
C ARG A 297 36.79 -11.32 -11.94
N LEU A 298 35.48 -11.13 -12.09
CA LEU A 298 34.66 -11.93 -13.02
C LEU A 298 35.09 -11.75 -14.47
N ARG A 299 35.39 -10.52 -14.91
CA ARG A 299 35.92 -10.23 -16.25
C ARG A 299 37.22 -11.01 -16.52
N LEU A 300 38.15 -11.05 -15.56
CA LEU A 300 39.40 -11.81 -15.69
C LEU A 300 39.15 -13.33 -15.75
N LEU A 301 38.26 -13.85 -14.91
CA LEU A 301 37.90 -15.28 -14.91
C LEU A 301 37.25 -15.71 -16.24
N VAL A 302 36.37 -14.89 -16.81
CA VAL A 302 35.75 -15.15 -18.12
C VAL A 302 36.77 -15.02 -19.25
N TYR A 303 37.60 -13.97 -19.25
CA TYR A 303 38.64 -13.77 -20.27
C TYR A 303 39.71 -14.88 -20.28
N ASN A 304 40.05 -15.44 -19.12
CA ASN A 304 41.01 -16.54 -19.00
C ASN A 304 40.38 -17.94 -19.19
N ASP A 305 39.08 -18.04 -19.51
CA ASP A 305 38.33 -19.30 -19.63
C ASP A 305 38.31 -20.17 -18.35
N GLN A 306 38.30 -19.49 -17.19
CA GLN A 306 38.33 -20.07 -15.83
C GLN A 306 36.98 -19.97 -15.08
N TYR A 307 36.00 -19.26 -15.63
CA TYR A 307 34.71 -19.03 -14.98
C TYR A 307 33.72 -20.21 -15.09
N LEU A 308 33.68 -20.86 -16.25
CA LEU A 308 32.93 -22.10 -16.47
C LEU A 308 33.87 -23.31 -16.46
N THR A 309 33.45 -24.40 -15.83
CA THR A 309 34.09 -25.70 -16.03
C THR A 309 33.76 -26.26 -17.41
N ASP A 310 34.56 -27.21 -17.93
CA ASP A 310 34.34 -27.75 -19.29
C ASP A 310 32.98 -28.47 -19.44
N ALA A 311 32.43 -29.02 -18.36
CA ALA A 311 31.07 -29.56 -18.33
C ALA A 311 29.99 -28.45 -18.46
N GLU A 312 30.20 -27.31 -17.81
CA GLU A 312 29.31 -26.14 -17.87
C GLU A 312 29.43 -25.38 -19.20
N LYS A 313 30.56 -25.48 -19.91
CA LYS A 313 30.72 -24.91 -21.25
C LYS A 313 29.77 -25.58 -22.25
N ALA A 314 29.53 -26.88 -22.13
CA ALA A 314 28.60 -27.60 -22.99
C ALA A 314 27.14 -27.19 -22.75
N THR A 315 26.72 -27.04 -21.49
CA THR A 315 25.38 -26.54 -21.15
C THR A 315 25.20 -25.07 -21.52
N TYR A 316 26.23 -24.24 -21.30
CA TYR A 316 26.26 -22.84 -21.77
C TYR A 316 26.09 -22.71 -23.29
N GLN A 317 26.73 -23.58 -24.09
CA GLN A 317 26.56 -23.55 -25.55
C GLN A 317 25.13 -23.90 -25.99
N ALA A 318 24.49 -24.89 -25.35
CA ALA A 318 23.10 -25.23 -25.61
C ALA A 318 22.15 -24.06 -25.23
N TRP A 319 22.33 -23.51 -24.03
CA TRP A 319 21.61 -22.33 -23.55
C TRP A 319 21.78 -21.12 -24.48
N ALA A 320 23.01 -20.83 -24.90
CA ALA A 320 23.30 -19.72 -25.80
C ALA A 320 22.67 -19.90 -27.19
N ALA A 321 22.62 -21.14 -27.71
CA ALA A 321 21.93 -21.46 -28.95
C ALA A 321 20.41 -21.30 -28.83
N GLU A 322 19.81 -21.69 -27.71
CA GLU A 322 18.39 -21.49 -27.41
C GLU A 322 18.05 -19.99 -27.31
N GLN A 323 18.85 -19.21 -26.57
CA GLN A 323 18.68 -17.75 -26.49
C GLN A 323 18.80 -17.07 -27.85
N GLN A 324 19.70 -17.54 -28.72
CA GLN A 324 19.85 -17.02 -30.08
C GLN A 324 18.67 -17.42 -30.99
N ALA A 325 18.15 -18.64 -30.85
CA ALA A 325 16.97 -19.11 -31.57
C ALA A 325 15.71 -18.33 -31.17
N ALA A 326 15.51 -18.08 -29.86
CA ALA A 326 14.40 -17.28 -29.35
C ALA A 326 14.42 -15.84 -29.88
N ARG A 327 15.61 -15.21 -29.94
CA ARG A 327 15.78 -13.88 -30.57
C ARG A 327 15.45 -13.90 -32.05
N ALA A 328 15.99 -14.85 -32.80
CA ALA A 328 15.73 -14.99 -34.24
C ALA A 328 14.24 -15.25 -34.54
N ALA A 329 13.55 -16.01 -33.68
CA ALA A 329 12.10 -16.23 -33.79
C ALA A 329 11.30 -14.94 -33.52
N ASN A 330 11.69 -14.16 -32.50
CA ASN A 330 11.05 -12.87 -32.22
C ASN A 330 11.28 -11.84 -33.34
N ASP A 331 12.50 -11.76 -33.87
CA ASP A 331 12.85 -10.90 -35.02
C ASP A 331 12.04 -11.29 -36.27
N ALA A 332 11.87 -12.60 -36.53
CA ALA A 332 11.06 -13.11 -37.63
C ALA A 332 9.57 -12.81 -37.45
N ALA A 333 9.02 -13.00 -36.24
CA ALA A 333 7.65 -12.67 -35.89
C ALA A 333 7.37 -11.16 -36.04
N LEU A 334 8.29 -10.30 -35.60
CA LEU A 334 8.20 -8.86 -35.78
C LEU A 334 8.27 -8.45 -37.25
N ALA A 335 9.13 -9.09 -38.05
CA ALA A 335 9.19 -8.85 -39.49
C ALA A 335 7.89 -9.27 -40.21
N HIS A 336 7.30 -10.40 -39.81
CA HIS A 336 6.02 -10.89 -40.32
C HIS A 336 4.87 -9.93 -40.01
N ALA A 337 4.73 -9.46 -38.76
CA ALA A 337 3.71 -8.46 -38.41
C ALA A 337 3.84 -7.15 -39.21
N LYS A 338 5.07 -6.66 -39.42
CA LYS A 338 5.30 -5.46 -40.24
C LYS A 338 4.88 -5.67 -41.68
N HIS A 339 5.16 -6.84 -42.25
CA HIS A 339 4.74 -7.19 -43.61
C HIS A 339 3.21 -7.29 -43.70
N ALA A 340 2.56 -8.01 -42.79
CA ALA A 340 1.10 -8.14 -42.76
C ALA A 340 0.38 -6.79 -42.64
N ILE A 341 0.86 -5.88 -41.78
CA ILE A 341 0.29 -4.53 -41.64
C ILE A 341 0.51 -3.69 -42.90
N ALA A 342 1.70 -3.76 -43.53
CA ALA A 342 1.97 -3.05 -44.78
C ALA A 342 1.10 -3.56 -45.93
N ASP A 343 0.98 -4.89 -46.09
CA ASP A 343 0.16 -5.53 -47.11
C ASP A 343 -1.33 -5.24 -46.89
N PHE A 344 -1.81 -5.23 -45.64
CA PHE A 344 -3.17 -4.81 -45.30
C PHE A 344 -3.43 -3.35 -45.74
N CYS A 345 -2.55 -2.42 -45.38
CA CYS A 345 -2.69 -1.02 -45.76
C CYS A 345 -2.65 -0.83 -47.30
N GLU A 346 -1.79 -1.56 -48.02
CA GLU A 346 -1.75 -1.51 -49.49
C GLU A 346 -3.03 -2.07 -50.12
N ASN A 347 -3.55 -3.20 -49.61
CA ASN A 347 -4.76 -3.84 -50.14
C ASN A 347 -6.03 -3.02 -49.90
N GLU A 348 -6.16 -2.38 -48.73
CA GLU A 348 -7.30 -1.51 -48.38
C GLU A 348 -7.14 -0.06 -48.89
N GLY A 349 -6.01 0.28 -49.52
CA GLY A 349 -5.75 1.60 -50.11
C GLY A 349 -5.49 2.72 -49.09
N LEU A 350 -4.97 2.35 -47.92
CA LEU A 350 -4.66 3.24 -46.79
C LEU A 350 -3.24 3.83 -46.91
N ASN A 351 -2.89 4.73 -45.97
CA ASN A 351 -1.55 5.32 -45.93
C ASN A 351 -0.49 4.27 -45.54
N GLU A 352 0.76 4.47 -46.00
CA GLU A 352 1.89 3.59 -45.63
C GLU A 352 2.13 3.62 -44.09
N PRO A 353 2.13 2.47 -43.40
CA PRO A 353 2.20 2.42 -41.95
C PRO A 353 3.57 2.84 -41.41
N ASN A 354 3.58 3.63 -40.34
CA ASN A 354 4.82 4.12 -39.72
C ASN A 354 5.35 3.16 -38.64
N PHE A 355 6.47 2.49 -38.93
CA PHE A 355 7.16 1.61 -37.99
C PHE A 355 8.24 2.28 -37.13
N SER A 356 8.33 3.62 -37.08
CA SER A 356 9.29 4.32 -36.21
C SER A 356 8.99 4.14 -34.72
N ASP A 357 7.71 4.00 -34.38
CA ASP A 357 7.25 3.68 -33.04
C ASP A 357 6.52 2.33 -33.05
N LEU A 358 7.17 1.30 -32.51
CA LEU A 358 6.59 -0.05 -32.42
C LEU A 358 5.52 -0.19 -31.34
N THR A 359 5.26 0.86 -30.55
CA THR A 359 4.16 0.87 -29.57
C THR A 359 2.85 1.41 -30.13
N ARG A 360 2.89 2.14 -31.26
CA ARG A 360 1.73 2.72 -31.94
C ARG A 360 1.94 2.73 -33.46
N VAL A 361 1.70 1.58 -34.10
CA VAL A 361 1.68 1.43 -35.56
C VAL A 361 0.24 1.55 -36.03
N GLU A 362 -0.18 2.75 -36.40
CA GLU A 362 -1.53 3.04 -36.90
C GLU A 362 -1.75 2.40 -38.29
N PHE A 363 -2.89 1.74 -38.48
CA PHE A 363 -3.18 1.00 -39.71
C PHE A 363 -4.64 1.07 -40.19
N ALA A 364 -5.61 1.54 -39.38
CA ALA A 364 -6.97 1.81 -39.83
C ALA A 364 -7.57 3.00 -39.07
N TYR A 365 -8.34 3.85 -39.75
CA TYR A 365 -8.98 5.06 -39.18
C TYR A 365 -10.35 5.30 -39.87
N SER A 366 -11.35 5.77 -39.13
CA SER A 366 -12.72 6.05 -39.62
C SER A 366 -13.45 7.06 -38.72
N THR A 367 -14.69 7.40 -39.07
CA THR A 367 -15.72 7.90 -38.13
C THR A 367 -16.80 6.84 -37.91
N THR A 368 -17.63 7.02 -36.88
CA THR A 368 -18.89 6.28 -36.64
C THR A 368 -19.96 6.57 -37.70
N GLU A 369 -20.98 5.72 -37.86
CA GLU A 369 -22.10 5.93 -38.82
C GLU A 369 -22.80 7.31 -38.74
N ASP A 370 -22.75 7.98 -37.59
CA ASP A 370 -23.33 9.32 -37.35
C ASP A 370 -22.38 10.50 -37.64
N ASP A 371 -21.13 10.21 -38.03
CA ASP A 371 -20.03 11.16 -38.17
C ASP A 371 -19.70 11.97 -36.89
N GLU A 372 -20.15 11.54 -35.70
CA GLU A 372 -19.91 12.26 -34.44
C GLU A 372 -18.60 11.87 -33.73
N HIS A 373 -18.09 10.64 -33.90
CA HIS A 373 -16.94 10.11 -33.14
C HIS A 373 -15.81 9.60 -34.06
N GLU A 374 -14.54 9.85 -33.68
CA GLU A 374 -13.35 9.46 -34.44
C GLU A 374 -12.81 8.09 -34.00
N ILE A 375 -12.67 7.14 -34.92
CA ILE A 375 -12.19 5.77 -34.69
C ILE A 375 -10.76 5.62 -35.19
N GLN A 376 -9.84 5.14 -34.33
CA GLN A 376 -8.44 4.87 -34.67
C GLN A 376 -8.02 3.48 -34.19
N VAL A 377 -7.44 2.68 -35.07
CA VAL A 377 -6.93 1.32 -34.76
C VAL A 377 -5.43 1.23 -35.06
N TYR A 378 -4.69 0.63 -34.12
CA TYR A 378 -3.22 0.51 -34.22
C TYR A 378 -2.67 -0.73 -33.51
N ALA A 379 -1.51 -1.20 -33.98
CA ALA A 379 -0.78 -2.32 -33.38
C ALA A 379 0.32 -1.83 -32.43
N ASN A 380 0.45 -2.50 -31.27
CA ASN A 380 1.58 -2.39 -30.36
C ASN A 380 2.44 -3.67 -30.45
N LEU A 381 3.42 -3.62 -31.36
CA LEU A 381 4.32 -4.73 -31.67
C LEU A 381 5.37 -5.01 -30.58
N LEU A 382 5.42 -4.21 -29.51
CA LEU A 382 6.21 -4.51 -28.30
C LEU A 382 5.39 -5.24 -27.22
N ARG A 383 4.06 -5.23 -27.32
CA ARG A 383 3.14 -5.94 -26.41
C ARG A 383 2.38 -7.10 -27.06
N ASN A 384 2.44 -7.20 -28.39
CA ASN A 384 1.64 -8.11 -29.22
C ASN A 384 0.13 -7.83 -29.05
N GLU A 385 -0.26 -6.57 -29.25
CA GLU A 385 -1.64 -6.09 -29.07
C GLU A 385 -2.14 -5.34 -30.32
N ILE A 386 -3.43 -5.43 -30.63
CA ILE A 386 -4.14 -4.47 -31.50
C ILE A 386 -5.10 -3.67 -30.60
N ARG A 387 -5.12 -2.36 -30.75
CA ARG A 387 -5.85 -1.42 -29.88
C ARG A 387 -6.82 -0.59 -30.71
N TYR A 388 -8.02 -0.41 -30.18
CA TYR A 388 -9.12 0.33 -30.79
C TYR A 388 -9.41 1.54 -29.91
N GLU A 389 -9.21 2.74 -30.46
CA GLU A 389 -9.53 4.02 -29.82
C GLU A 389 -10.76 4.65 -30.49
N VAL A 390 -11.67 5.21 -29.68
CA VAL A 390 -12.75 6.09 -30.14
C VAL A 390 -12.67 7.40 -29.35
N ASP A 391 -12.61 8.53 -30.05
CA ASP A 391 -12.29 9.86 -29.51
C ASP A 391 -11.02 9.89 -28.63
N GLY A 392 -10.03 9.07 -29.00
CA GLY A 392 -8.77 8.90 -28.27
C GLY A 392 -8.88 8.07 -26.97
N ASN A 393 -10.05 7.53 -26.65
CA ASN A 393 -10.25 6.60 -25.53
C ASN A 393 -10.18 5.15 -26.04
N ILE A 394 -9.38 4.29 -25.39
CA ILE A 394 -9.30 2.88 -25.79
C ILE A 394 -10.62 2.18 -25.41
N VAL A 395 -11.36 1.69 -26.41
CA VAL A 395 -12.61 0.94 -26.23
C VAL A 395 -12.38 -0.57 -26.18
N HIS A 396 -11.37 -1.07 -26.89
CA HIS A 396 -11.07 -2.51 -26.97
C HIS A 396 -9.57 -2.77 -27.21
N ILE A 397 -9.10 -3.96 -26.84
CA ILE A 397 -7.74 -4.47 -27.09
C ILE A 397 -7.78 -5.97 -27.40
N ASP A 398 -7.27 -6.37 -28.57
CA ASP A 398 -6.95 -7.76 -28.87
C ASP A 398 -5.53 -8.10 -28.42
N TYR A 399 -5.36 -9.26 -27.79
CA TYR A 399 -4.08 -9.74 -27.24
C TYR A 399 -3.62 -11.02 -27.94
N PHE A 400 -2.36 -11.03 -28.37
CA PHE A 400 -1.74 -12.15 -29.07
C PHE A 400 -0.56 -12.73 -28.29
N GLN A 401 -0.21 -14.00 -28.52
CA GLN A 401 0.93 -14.64 -27.87
C GLN A 401 2.25 -14.01 -28.30
N ASP A 402 2.38 -13.72 -29.60
CA ASP A 402 3.51 -13.05 -30.23
C ASP A 402 3.08 -12.29 -31.50
N ASN A 403 4.04 -11.59 -32.12
CA ASN A 403 3.79 -10.82 -33.34
C ASN A 403 3.44 -11.69 -34.57
N HIS A 404 3.82 -12.96 -34.63
CA HIS A 404 3.43 -13.85 -35.73
C HIS A 404 1.96 -14.24 -35.60
N GLU A 405 1.48 -14.47 -34.37
CA GLU A 405 0.05 -14.66 -34.13
C GLU A 405 -0.77 -13.40 -34.43
N LEU A 406 -0.29 -12.22 -34.01
CA LEU A 406 -0.89 -10.92 -34.36
C LEU A 406 -1.02 -10.75 -35.88
N ALA A 407 0.03 -11.08 -36.64
CA ALA A 407 0.00 -11.05 -38.10
C ALA A 407 -1.08 -11.99 -38.65
N ALA A 408 -0.96 -13.29 -38.35
CA ALA A 408 -1.75 -14.33 -39.01
C ALA A 408 -3.23 -14.37 -38.61
N GLN A 409 -3.55 -14.05 -37.35
CA GLN A 409 -4.92 -14.07 -36.82
C GLN A 409 -5.55 -12.68 -36.72
N GLY A 410 -4.75 -11.64 -36.42
CA GLY A 410 -5.26 -10.29 -36.23
C GLY A 410 -5.39 -9.48 -37.51
N ILE A 411 -4.46 -9.65 -38.48
CA ILE A 411 -4.34 -8.76 -39.65
C ILE A 411 -4.60 -9.49 -40.98
N GLU A 412 -3.89 -10.58 -41.29
CA GLU A 412 -3.83 -11.17 -42.64
C GLU A 412 -5.16 -11.65 -43.24
N ASN A 413 -6.17 -11.89 -42.39
CA ASN A 413 -7.48 -12.42 -42.80
C ASN A 413 -8.65 -11.50 -42.39
N SER A 414 -8.36 -10.29 -41.95
CA SER A 414 -9.32 -9.28 -41.49
C SER A 414 -9.53 -8.23 -42.57
N ALA A 415 -10.79 -7.83 -42.82
CA ALA A 415 -11.09 -6.68 -43.68
C ALA A 415 -11.09 -5.39 -42.87
N PHE A 416 -10.90 -4.24 -43.51
CA PHE A 416 -11.01 -2.93 -42.86
C PHE A 416 -12.32 -2.76 -42.06
N SER A 417 -13.44 -3.24 -42.60
CA SER A 417 -14.74 -3.20 -41.92
C SER A 417 -14.77 -3.95 -40.60
N ASP A 418 -14.01 -5.04 -40.45
CA ASP A 418 -14.05 -5.87 -39.25
C ASP A 418 -13.48 -5.10 -38.05
N PHE A 419 -12.44 -4.30 -38.27
CA PHE A 419 -11.87 -3.43 -37.24
C PHE A 419 -12.81 -2.29 -36.84
N ILE A 420 -13.47 -1.64 -37.80
CA ILE A 420 -14.40 -0.53 -37.53
C ILE A 420 -15.65 -1.05 -36.81
N ASN A 421 -16.28 -2.12 -37.31
CA ASN A 421 -17.43 -2.76 -36.66
C ASN A 421 -17.12 -3.18 -35.21
N THR A 422 -15.89 -3.61 -34.93
CA THR A 422 -15.44 -4.01 -33.58
C THR A 422 -15.33 -2.79 -32.67
N ALA A 423 -14.76 -1.69 -33.15
CA ALA A 423 -14.68 -0.43 -32.40
C ALA A 423 -16.08 0.14 -32.11
N GLU A 424 -16.98 0.19 -33.10
CA GLU A 424 -18.35 0.68 -32.94
C GLU A 424 -19.17 -0.17 -31.97
N ALA A 425 -19.09 -1.51 -32.08
CA ALA A 425 -19.85 -2.42 -31.22
C ALA A 425 -19.42 -2.35 -29.74
N GLU A 426 -18.12 -2.21 -29.48
CA GLU A 426 -17.61 -2.02 -28.11
C GLU A 426 -17.86 -0.58 -27.62
N PHE A 427 -17.85 0.44 -28.49
CA PHE A 427 -18.21 1.81 -28.11
C PHE A 427 -19.69 1.94 -27.67
N GLU A 428 -20.64 1.44 -28.46
CA GLU A 428 -22.10 1.47 -28.14
C GLU A 428 -22.42 0.68 -26.86
N LYS A 429 -21.70 -0.40 -26.60
CA LYS A 429 -21.84 -1.22 -25.38
C LYS A 429 -21.44 -0.46 -24.11
N HIS A 430 -20.57 0.54 -24.23
CA HIS A 430 -20.02 1.31 -23.11
C HIS A 430 -20.49 2.77 -23.06
N HIS A 431 -21.16 3.30 -24.09
CA HIS A 431 -21.75 4.64 -24.12
C HIS A 431 -23.30 4.58 -24.17
N PRO A 432 -24.02 5.18 -23.21
CA PRO A 432 -25.48 5.12 -23.20
C PRO A 432 -26.11 6.05 -24.25
N THR A 433 -26.55 5.50 -25.38
CA THR A 433 -27.26 6.25 -26.42
C THR A 433 -28.55 6.92 -25.91
N THR A 434 -28.71 8.22 -26.18
CA THR A 434 -29.90 8.99 -25.79
C THR A 434 -31.13 8.63 -26.64
N ARG A 435 -31.78 7.52 -26.30
CA ARG A 435 -33.04 7.11 -26.94
C ARG A 435 -34.19 8.04 -26.51
N LYS A 436 -34.94 8.58 -27.46
CA LYS A 436 -36.13 9.42 -27.18
C LYS A 436 -37.13 8.68 -26.29
N VAL A 437 -37.36 9.22 -25.09
CA VAL A 437 -38.33 8.67 -24.12
C VAL A 437 -39.75 8.86 -24.62
N GLU A 438 -40.49 7.75 -24.75
CA GLU A 438 -41.92 7.74 -25.02
C GLU A 438 -42.69 8.09 -23.73
N LYS A 439 -43.63 9.04 -23.78
CA LYS A 439 -44.24 9.63 -22.58
C LYS A 439 -45.50 8.89 -22.12
N SER A 440 -45.50 8.40 -20.90
CA SER A 440 -46.65 7.70 -20.30
C SER A 440 -47.74 8.70 -19.83
N PRO A 441 -49.04 8.42 -20.04
CA PRO A 441 -50.12 9.27 -19.55
C PRO A 441 -50.24 9.20 -18.02
N VAL A 442 -50.52 10.34 -17.39
CA VAL A 442 -50.81 10.44 -15.95
C VAL A 442 -52.10 9.69 -15.61
N THR A 443 -52.09 8.90 -14.54
CA THR A 443 -53.25 8.16 -14.01
C THR A 443 -53.56 8.54 -12.57
N ILE A 444 -54.73 8.13 -12.06
CA ILE A 444 -54.99 8.17 -10.61
C ILE A 444 -53.90 7.39 -9.87
N GLY A 445 -53.42 7.93 -8.75
CA GLY A 445 -52.27 7.45 -7.99
C GLY A 445 -50.90 7.94 -8.50
N SER A 446 -50.82 8.62 -9.65
CA SER A 446 -49.55 9.20 -10.12
C SER A 446 -49.16 10.42 -9.28
N THR A 447 -47.90 10.49 -8.86
CA THR A 447 -47.31 11.71 -8.30
C THR A 447 -46.79 12.61 -9.43
N VAL A 448 -47.19 13.88 -9.43
CA VAL A 448 -46.79 14.89 -10.42
C VAL A 448 -46.18 16.11 -9.73
N TYR A 449 -45.19 16.74 -10.37
CA TYR A 449 -44.48 17.89 -9.81
C TYR A 449 -44.99 19.18 -10.44
N LEU A 450 -45.71 19.99 -9.67
CA LEU A 450 -46.30 21.24 -10.19
C LEU A 450 -45.47 22.45 -9.75
N GLU A 451 -46.11 23.45 -9.15
CA GLU A 451 -45.50 24.67 -8.60
C GLU A 451 -44.42 24.32 -7.55
N ASP A 452 -43.33 25.10 -7.56
CA ASP A 452 -42.14 24.91 -6.71
C ASP A 452 -41.53 23.49 -6.71
N ALA A 453 -41.83 22.68 -7.73
CA ALA A 453 -41.45 21.27 -7.81
C ALA A 453 -41.90 20.39 -6.62
N ARG A 454 -43.04 20.75 -6.00
CA ARG A 454 -43.68 19.96 -4.94
C ARG A 454 -44.44 18.76 -5.53
N PRO A 455 -44.42 17.59 -4.86
CA PRO A 455 -45.18 16.42 -5.28
C PRO A 455 -46.66 16.57 -4.94
N PHE A 456 -47.51 16.27 -5.92
CA PHE A 456 -48.96 16.14 -5.76
C PHE A 456 -49.41 14.77 -6.24
N THR A 457 -50.13 14.01 -5.41
CA THR A 457 -50.78 12.76 -5.85
C THR A 457 -52.07 13.08 -6.59
N VAL A 458 -52.29 12.48 -7.77
CA VAL A 458 -53.58 12.55 -8.48
C VAL A 458 -54.59 11.62 -7.80
N GLU A 459 -55.60 12.18 -7.14
CA GLU A 459 -56.63 11.39 -6.44
C GLU A 459 -57.85 11.10 -7.31
N GLU A 460 -58.25 12.04 -8.17
CA GLU A 460 -59.37 11.87 -9.09
C GLU A 460 -59.11 12.61 -10.40
N ILE A 461 -59.36 11.95 -11.52
CA ILE A 461 -59.40 12.60 -12.85
C ILE A 461 -60.88 12.80 -13.20
N GLY A 462 -61.43 13.94 -12.80
CA GLY A 462 -62.80 14.33 -13.14
C GLY A 462 -62.92 14.85 -14.58
N ARG A 463 -64.16 15.14 -15.03
CA ARG A 463 -64.40 15.64 -16.41
C ARG A 463 -63.99 17.09 -16.64
N GLU A 464 -64.14 17.94 -15.62
CA GLU A 464 -63.84 19.38 -15.71
C GLU A 464 -62.54 19.72 -14.98
N ASN A 465 -62.30 19.07 -13.82
CA ASN A 465 -61.12 19.26 -12.99
C ASN A 465 -60.49 17.92 -12.58
N ILE A 466 -59.19 17.96 -12.31
CA ILE A 466 -58.39 16.91 -11.70
C ILE A 466 -58.18 17.29 -10.23
N HIS A 467 -58.45 16.36 -9.31
CA HIS A 467 -58.21 16.54 -7.89
C HIS A 467 -56.83 16.00 -7.50
N LEU A 468 -56.09 16.84 -6.79
CA LEU A 468 -54.71 16.63 -6.39
C LEU A 468 -54.60 16.77 -4.88
N ARG A 469 -53.90 15.85 -4.21
CA ARG A 469 -53.50 16.01 -2.81
C ARG A 469 -52.07 16.49 -2.73
N ASP A 470 -51.84 17.57 -1.99
CA ASP A 470 -50.51 18.00 -1.60
C ASP A 470 -49.95 16.98 -0.61
N GLU A 471 -48.85 16.31 -0.95
CA GLU A 471 -48.24 15.30 -0.07
C GLU A 471 -47.61 15.94 1.18
N SER A 472 -47.31 17.25 1.14
CA SER A 472 -46.84 18.03 2.29
C SER A 472 -47.98 18.54 3.19
N PHE A 473 -49.21 18.61 2.68
CA PHE A 473 -50.41 19.06 3.42
C PHE A 473 -51.65 18.20 3.08
N PRO A 474 -51.69 16.92 3.50
CA PRO A 474 -52.69 15.95 3.07
C PRO A 474 -54.14 16.23 3.53
N LEU A 475 -54.37 17.29 4.30
CA LEU A 475 -55.70 17.75 4.72
C LEU A 475 -56.38 18.71 3.72
N VAL A 476 -55.68 19.13 2.66
CA VAL A 476 -56.18 20.11 1.67
C VAL A 476 -56.02 19.57 0.25
N GLY A 477 -57.14 19.20 -0.38
CA GLY A 477 -57.20 18.86 -1.81
C GLY A 477 -57.27 20.11 -2.70
N ARG A 478 -56.59 20.07 -3.86
CA ARG A 478 -56.58 21.10 -4.89
C ARG A 478 -57.26 20.59 -6.16
N ALA A 479 -58.30 21.28 -6.62
CA ALA A 479 -58.92 21.04 -7.93
C ALA A 479 -58.26 21.92 -8.99
N VAL A 480 -57.87 21.35 -10.13
CA VAL A 480 -57.23 22.07 -11.25
C VAL A 480 -57.89 21.66 -12.57
N SER A 481 -58.19 22.61 -13.47
CA SER A 481 -58.75 22.28 -14.78
C SER A 481 -57.75 21.50 -15.64
N HIS A 482 -58.23 20.70 -16.60
CA HIS A 482 -57.36 19.91 -17.49
C HIS A 482 -56.34 20.77 -18.27
N GLU A 483 -56.73 21.96 -18.72
CA GLU A 483 -55.84 22.88 -19.45
C GLU A 483 -54.75 23.48 -18.55
N GLU A 484 -55.12 23.86 -17.32
CA GLU A 484 -54.15 24.39 -16.34
C GLU A 484 -53.21 23.27 -15.87
N PHE A 485 -53.73 22.07 -15.63
CA PHE A 485 -52.95 20.88 -15.29
C PHE A 485 -51.94 20.54 -16.39
N ALA A 486 -52.35 20.56 -17.66
CA ALA A 486 -51.44 20.34 -18.79
C ALA A 486 -50.29 21.36 -18.83
N ARG A 487 -50.59 22.63 -18.54
CA ARG A 487 -49.57 23.70 -18.49
C ARG A 487 -48.60 23.51 -17.34
N LEU A 488 -49.10 23.22 -16.14
CA LEU A 488 -48.27 22.98 -14.95
C LEU A 488 -47.43 21.70 -15.06
N LEU A 489 -48.01 20.63 -15.64
CA LEU A 489 -47.31 19.37 -15.92
C LEU A 489 -46.13 19.62 -16.88
N ALA A 490 -46.34 20.37 -17.97
CA ALA A 490 -45.31 20.69 -18.96
C ALA A 490 -44.26 21.70 -18.46
N ALA A 491 -44.58 22.54 -17.48
CA ALA A 491 -43.67 23.56 -16.96
C ALA A 491 -42.53 22.99 -16.10
N ASN A 492 -42.64 21.76 -15.60
CA ASN A 492 -41.66 21.15 -14.70
C ASN A 492 -40.90 19.99 -15.38
N PRO A 493 -39.56 20.07 -15.52
CA PRO A 493 -38.77 19.02 -16.19
C PRO A 493 -38.82 17.67 -15.47
N LYS A 494 -39.17 17.60 -14.18
CA LYS A 494 -39.39 16.32 -13.48
C LYS A 494 -40.54 15.49 -14.08
N ASN A 495 -41.48 16.13 -14.78
CA ASN A 495 -42.56 15.43 -15.49
C ASN A 495 -42.21 15.11 -16.96
N ALA A 496 -40.93 15.18 -17.37
CA ALA A 496 -40.56 15.03 -18.79
C ALA A 496 -41.04 13.71 -19.43
N ALA A 497 -41.10 12.62 -18.65
CA ALA A 497 -41.60 11.31 -19.06
C ALA A 497 -43.14 11.16 -19.00
N LEU A 498 -43.87 12.18 -18.56
CA LEU A 498 -45.33 12.13 -18.36
C LEU A 498 -46.08 12.95 -19.43
N SER A 499 -47.30 12.51 -19.76
CA SER A 499 -48.25 13.20 -20.63
C SER A 499 -49.62 13.35 -19.95
N THR A 500 -50.48 14.21 -20.50
CA THR A 500 -51.78 14.57 -19.91
C THR A 500 -52.74 13.38 -19.84
N PRO A 501 -53.58 13.28 -18.78
CA PRO A 501 -54.56 12.20 -18.64
C PRO A 501 -55.66 12.28 -19.72
N GLU A 502 -56.27 11.13 -20.04
CA GLU A 502 -57.48 11.09 -20.88
C GLU A 502 -58.73 11.51 -20.08
N VAL A 503 -59.60 12.32 -20.70
CA VAL A 503 -60.83 12.82 -20.06
C VAL A 503 -61.91 11.74 -20.01
N PRO A 504 -62.54 11.43 -18.85
CA PRO A 504 -63.51 10.35 -18.74
C PRO A 504 -64.78 10.57 -19.59
N SER A 505 -64.96 9.74 -20.62
CA SER A 505 -66.12 9.78 -21.52
C SER A 505 -67.43 9.32 -20.83
N ARG A 506 -68.59 9.54 -21.49
CA ARG A 506 -69.90 9.53 -20.82
C ARG A 506 -70.61 8.17 -20.90
N GLN A 507 -70.33 7.29 -19.94
CA GLN A 507 -71.20 6.16 -19.58
C GLN A 507 -71.57 6.19 -18.08
N ALA A 508 -72.62 5.46 -17.70
CA ALA A 508 -73.46 5.80 -16.54
C ALA A 508 -73.02 5.17 -15.20
N GLN A 509 -73.32 5.88 -14.10
CA GLN A 509 -73.30 5.37 -12.73
C GLN A 509 -74.41 4.34 -12.50
N PRO A 510 -74.19 3.40 -11.57
CA PRO A 510 -75.24 2.92 -10.66
C PRO A 510 -75.03 3.46 -9.23
N GLU A 511 -76.10 3.40 -8.43
CA GLU A 511 -76.26 4.11 -7.15
C GLU A 511 -75.63 3.40 -5.93
N GLU A 512 -75.46 4.16 -4.84
CA GLU A 512 -75.18 3.63 -3.50
C GLU A 512 -76.31 2.73 -2.98
N VAL A 513 -75.96 1.68 -2.23
CA VAL A 513 -76.81 1.13 -1.17
C VAL A 513 -75.94 0.82 0.04
N ALA A 514 -76.27 1.42 1.18
CA ALA A 514 -75.63 1.12 2.46
C ALA A 514 -76.50 0.17 3.30
N GLU A 515 -75.91 -0.89 3.87
CA GLU A 515 -76.51 -1.69 4.94
C GLU A 515 -75.48 -2.15 5.98
N SER A 516 -75.97 -2.55 7.17
CA SER A 516 -75.18 -2.89 8.37
C SER A 516 -76.02 -3.85 9.26
N ILE A 517 -75.53 -4.46 10.34
CA ILE A 517 -74.35 -4.22 11.18
C ILE A 517 -73.80 -5.59 11.68
N VAL A 518 -72.63 -5.58 12.34
CA VAL A 518 -72.12 -6.58 13.33
C VAL A 518 -71.17 -7.67 12.81
N GLY A 519 -69.92 -7.62 13.31
CA GLY A 519 -69.44 -8.76 14.11
C GLY A 519 -68.07 -9.35 13.81
N GLU A 520 -66.98 -8.64 14.08
CA GLU A 520 -65.75 -9.32 14.52
C GLU A 520 -64.95 -8.50 15.54
N ILE A 521 -64.14 -9.20 16.34
CA ILE A 521 -63.62 -8.70 17.62
C ILE A 521 -62.29 -7.99 17.39
N VAL A 522 -62.23 -6.71 17.77
CA VAL A 522 -60.97 -5.96 17.87
C VAL A 522 -60.30 -6.35 19.19
N GLU A 523 -59.17 -7.06 19.12
CA GLU A 523 -58.17 -6.98 20.20
C GLU A 523 -57.42 -5.65 20.04
N GLU A 524 -57.53 -4.76 21.03
CA GLU A 524 -56.68 -3.58 21.08
C GLU A 524 -55.22 -4.01 21.30
N PRO A 525 -54.26 -3.53 20.48
CA PRO A 525 -52.86 -3.81 20.74
C PRO A 525 -52.44 -3.16 22.05
N SER A 526 -51.69 -3.90 22.87
CA SER A 526 -51.15 -3.42 24.15
C SER A 526 -50.51 -2.03 24.02
N PRO A 527 -50.63 -1.14 25.02
CA PRO A 527 -49.97 0.17 25.03
C PRO A 527 -48.46 0.12 24.75
N PHE A 528 -47.83 -1.01 25.08
CA PHE A 528 -46.43 -1.29 24.75
C PHE A 528 -46.17 -1.38 23.24
N VAL A 529 -47.07 -1.97 22.45
CA VAL A 529 -46.95 -2.09 21.00
C VAL A 529 -47.13 -0.72 20.33
N ALA A 530 -48.12 0.07 20.77
CA ALA A 530 -48.31 1.43 20.28
C ALA A 530 -47.09 2.33 20.58
N GLN A 531 -46.48 2.19 21.76
CA GLN A 531 -45.26 2.90 22.13
C GLN A 531 -44.06 2.46 21.27
N VAL A 532 -43.86 1.16 21.06
CA VAL A 532 -42.78 0.61 20.22
C VAL A 532 -42.93 1.04 18.75
N MET A 533 -44.15 1.05 18.20
CA MET A 533 -44.38 1.56 16.83
C MET A 533 -44.12 3.06 16.73
N ALA A 534 -44.55 3.87 17.70
CA ALA A 534 -44.32 5.31 17.74
C ALA A 534 -42.86 5.70 18.08
N ASP A 535 -42.07 4.79 18.67
CA ASP A 535 -40.62 4.93 18.83
C ASP A 535 -39.88 4.47 17.55
N ALA A 536 -40.37 3.43 16.86
CA ALA A 536 -39.84 2.98 15.57
C ALA A 536 -40.07 4.01 14.44
N GLU A 537 -41.26 4.62 14.35
CA GLU A 537 -41.53 5.71 13.39
C GLU A 537 -40.70 6.97 13.68
N ARG A 538 -40.32 7.21 14.95
CA ARG A 538 -39.37 8.28 15.30
C ARG A 538 -37.94 7.96 14.90
N LEU A 539 -37.54 6.69 14.99
CA LEU A 539 -36.23 6.20 14.57
C LEU A 539 -36.11 6.03 13.04
N SER A 540 -37.22 5.98 12.31
CA SER A 540 -37.24 5.96 10.84
C SER A 540 -37.50 7.34 10.20
N ALA A 541 -37.60 8.41 11.00
CA ALA A 541 -37.83 9.78 10.52
C ALA A 541 -36.54 10.59 10.30
N GLU A 542 -35.38 10.02 10.63
CA GLU A 542 -34.05 10.59 10.40
C GLU A 542 -33.18 9.59 9.60
N ASP A 543 -33.51 9.42 8.30
CA ASP A 543 -32.57 9.10 7.21
C ASP A 543 -33.38 8.77 5.92
N GLU A 544 -33.30 9.62 4.89
CA GLU A 544 -33.67 9.21 3.51
C GLU A 544 -32.46 8.52 2.85
N PRO A 545 -32.49 7.21 2.56
CA PRO A 545 -31.39 6.57 1.86
C PRO A 545 -31.46 6.87 0.35
N TYR A 546 -30.45 7.57 -0.16
CA TYR A 546 -30.24 7.77 -1.60
C TYR A 546 -30.13 6.41 -2.33
N HIS A 547 -31.19 6.01 -3.03
CA HIS A 547 -31.13 4.88 -3.97
C HIS A 547 -30.47 5.31 -5.29
N ARG A 548 -29.18 4.99 -5.44
CA ARG A 548 -28.43 5.01 -6.71
C ARG A 548 -27.84 3.62 -6.92
N GLU A 549 -27.64 3.21 -8.17
CA GLU A 549 -26.84 2.02 -8.47
C GLU A 549 -25.38 2.22 -8.01
N PRO A 550 -24.76 1.22 -7.35
CA PRO A 550 -23.38 1.33 -6.86
C PRO A 550 -22.39 1.46 -8.02
N ILE A 551 -21.41 2.36 -7.88
CA ILE A 551 -20.35 2.54 -8.89
C ILE A 551 -19.06 1.86 -8.42
N THR A 552 -18.56 0.96 -9.28
CA THR A 552 -17.26 0.30 -9.15
C THR A 552 -16.25 0.98 -10.05
N TYR A 553 -15.15 1.49 -9.49
CA TYR A 553 -14.06 2.11 -10.22
C TYR A 553 -13.23 1.06 -10.95
N GLU A 554 -13.19 1.16 -12.28
CA GLU A 554 -12.25 0.40 -13.12
C GLU A 554 -11.03 1.27 -13.43
N ALA A 555 -9.83 0.74 -13.21
CA ALA A 555 -8.61 1.48 -13.48
C ALA A 555 -8.22 1.38 -14.96
N PRO A 556 -7.73 2.47 -15.59
CA PRO A 556 -7.23 2.42 -16.94
C PRO A 556 -6.07 1.42 -17.06
N TYR A 557 -5.92 0.78 -18.22
CA TYR A 557 -4.87 -0.23 -18.44
C TYR A 557 -3.44 0.31 -18.24
N LEU A 558 -3.24 1.62 -18.39
CA LEU A 558 -1.99 2.29 -18.05
C LEU A 558 -2.22 3.24 -16.88
N ASP A 559 -1.62 2.91 -15.74
CA ASP A 559 -1.57 3.74 -14.54
C ASP A 559 -0.96 5.11 -14.86
N ASN A 560 -1.78 6.15 -14.93
CA ASN A 560 -1.32 7.54 -14.87
C ASN A 560 -1.23 8.01 -13.40
N LEU A 561 -0.45 7.27 -12.60
CA LEU A 561 -0.23 7.53 -11.18
C LEU A 561 0.98 8.45 -10.97
N PRO A 562 0.97 9.33 -9.94
CA PRO A 562 2.07 10.24 -9.66
C PRO A 562 3.35 9.47 -9.30
N THR A 563 4.48 9.94 -9.82
CA THR A 563 5.78 9.27 -9.60
C THR A 563 6.77 10.15 -8.85
N ALA A 564 6.74 11.48 -9.02
CA ALA A 564 7.62 12.37 -8.27
C ALA A 564 7.13 12.54 -6.81
N PRO A 565 8.03 12.64 -5.81
CA PRO A 565 7.62 12.70 -4.40
C PRO A 565 6.58 13.78 -4.06
N ARG A 566 6.66 14.97 -4.67
CA ARG A 566 5.70 16.06 -4.46
C ARG A 566 4.38 15.88 -5.20
N GLU A 567 4.38 15.20 -6.34
CA GLU A 567 3.14 14.82 -7.04
C GLU A 567 2.37 13.79 -6.22
N LYS A 568 3.08 12.75 -5.72
CA LYS A 568 2.50 11.73 -4.83
C LYS A 568 1.92 12.36 -3.58
N PHE A 569 2.65 13.30 -2.97
CA PHE A 569 2.19 14.07 -1.82
C PHE A 569 0.88 14.82 -2.12
N ALA A 570 0.86 15.61 -3.21
CA ALA A 570 -0.30 16.42 -3.59
C ALA A 570 -1.52 15.55 -3.91
N ALA A 571 -1.34 14.45 -4.64
CA ALA A 571 -2.40 13.49 -4.95
C ALA A 571 -2.98 12.83 -3.69
N ASN A 572 -2.13 12.37 -2.77
CA ASN A 572 -2.58 11.78 -1.51
C ASN A 572 -3.39 12.78 -0.67
N ILE A 573 -2.94 14.04 -0.54
CA ILE A 573 -3.66 15.08 0.19
C ILE A 573 -5.00 15.40 -0.48
N ALA A 574 -5.04 15.53 -1.81
CA ALA A 574 -6.27 15.76 -2.56
C ALA A 574 -7.28 14.62 -2.38
N ALA A 575 -6.83 13.36 -2.45
CA ALA A 575 -7.67 12.19 -2.21
C ALA A 575 -8.21 12.16 -0.77
N ILE A 576 -7.42 12.51 0.24
CA ILE A 576 -7.87 12.57 1.64
C ILE A 576 -8.87 13.70 1.89
N GLN A 577 -8.62 14.89 1.34
CA GLN A 577 -9.56 16.01 1.44
C GLN A 577 -10.89 15.64 0.77
N LYS A 578 -10.82 15.08 -0.44
CA LYS A 578 -11.99 14.59 -1.18
C LYS A 578 -12.73 13.48 -0.42
N LEU A 579 -12.03 12.51 0.17
CA LEU A 579 -12.64 11.49 1.02
C LEU A 579 -13.45 12.13 2.17
N LYS A 580 -12.87 13.10 2.88
CA LYS A 580 -13.54 13.76 4.01
C LYS A 580 -14.75 14.60 3.59
N GLU A 581 -14.69 15.26 2.43
CA GLU A 581 -15.85 15.92 1.83
C GLU A 581 -16.97 14.92 1.52
N ILE A 582 -16.64 13.75 0.96
CA ILE A 582 -17.61 12.69 0.66
C ILE A 582 -18.17 12.08 1.94
N GLU A 583 -17.35 11.79 2.94
CA GLU A 583 -17.79 11.26 4.24
C GLU A 583 -18.70 12.24 4.97
N GLN A 584 -18.37 13.54 4.96
CA GLN A 584 -19.24 14.57 5.51
C GLN A 584 -20.54 14.70 4.71
N ARG A 585 -20.50 14.56 3.38
CA ARG A 585 -21.69 14.54 2.52
C ARG A 585 -22.59 13.33 2.85
N VAL A 586 -22.03 12.13 2.97
CA VAL A 586 -22.75 10.89 3.33
C VAL A 586 -23.31 10.97 4.75
N ALA A 587 -22.56 11.49 5.72
CA ALA A 587 -23.02 11.67 7.10
C ALA A 587 -24.16 12.69 7.25
N ASN A 588 -24.43 13.51 6.22
CA ASN A 588 -25.56 14.42 6.15
C ASN A 588 -26.68 13.90 5.21
N GLY A 589 -26.75 12.58 4.98
CA GLY A 589 -27.75 11.95 4.11
C GLY A 589 -27.51 12.16 2.60
N GLY A 590 -26.34 12.64 2.20
CA GLY A 590 -25.95 12.79 0.80
C GLY A 590 -25.43 11.48 0.17
N SER A 591 -25.27 11.48 -1.16
CA SER A 591 -24.77 10.32 -1.89
C SER A 591 -23.29 9.98 -1.56
N PRO A 592 -22.79 8.77 -1.90
CA PRO A 592 -21.36 8.45 -1.91
C PRO A 592 -20.62 9.09 -3.11
N ALA A 593 -19.36 8.73 -3.33
CA ALA A 593 -18.51 9.26 -4.40
C ALA A 593 -19.11 9.15 -5.82
N PHE A 594 -18.89 10.18 -6.63
CA PHE A 594 -19.15 10.17 -8.08
C PHE A 594 -17.89 9.76 -8.86
N GLU A 595 -18.01 9.42 -10.15
CA GLU A 595 -16.88 8.97 -10.99
C GLU A 595 -15.68 9.94 -10.99
N ASP A 596 -15.92 11.25 -11.14
CA ASP A 596 -14.83 12.24 -11.11
C ASP A 596 -14.17 12.35 -9.73
N GLU A 597 -14.90 12.02 -8.67
CA GLU A 597 -14.34 11.93 -7.32
C GLU A 597 -13.58 10.62 -7.13
N GLN A 598 -14.06 9.50 -7.68
CA GLN A 598 -13.33 8.23 -7.71
C GLN A 598 -12.00 8.37 -8.46
N LYS A 599 -11.95 9.11 -9.58
CA LYS A 599 -10.70 9.45 -10.28
C LYS A 599 -9.69 10.19 -9.38
N ILE A 600 -10.15 11.07 -8.49
CA ILE A 600 -9.28 11.74 -7.50
C ILE A 600 -8.83 10.77 -6.41
N LEU A 601 -9.75 9.95 -5.89
CA LEU A 601 -9.47 8.98 -4.84
C LEU A 601 -8.48 7.88 -5.28
N ALA A 602 -8.58 7.42 -6.53
CA ALA A 602 -7.73 6.39 -7.12
C ALA A 602 -6.26 6.84 -7.30
N GLN A 603 -5.99 8.15 -7.30
CA GLN A 603 -4.64 8.71 -7.39
C GLN A 603 -3.85 8.62 -6.07
N TYR A 604 -4.47 8.13 -4.98
CA TYR A 604 -3.77 7.87 -3.72
C TYR A 604 -2.81 6.68 -3.85
N THR A 605 -1.52 6.95 -3.64
CA THR A 605 -0.42 5.97 -3.80
C THR A 605 0.37 5.73 -2.51
N GLY A 606 -0.19 6.16 -1.38
CA GLY A 606 0.37 6.03 -0.03
C GLY A 606 1.69 6.77 0.19
N TRP A 607 2.23 6.60 1.39
CA TRP A 607 3.33 7.43 1.91
C TRP A 607 4.72 6.85 1.67
N GLY A 608 4.82 5.72 0.97
CA GLY A 608 6.07 5.04 0.64
C GLY A 608 7.09 5.98 -0.01
N GLY A 609 8.21 6.22 0.69
CA GLY A 609 9.28 7.11 0.26
C GLY A 609 9.07 8.60 0.52
N LEU A 610 8.01 9.00 1.23
CA LEU A 610 7.67 10.41 1.53
C LEU A 610 8.04 10.84 2.97
N SER A 611 9.00 10.17 3.62
CA SER A 611 9.37 10.46 5.02
C SER A 611 9.77 11.92 5.29
N ASP A 612 10.34 12.60 4.29
CA ASP A 612 10.68 14.03 4.36
C ASP A 612 9.48 14.94 4.59
N ALA A 613 8.27 14.57 4.13
CA ALA A 613 7.05 15.36 4.34
C ALA A 613 6.57 15.33 5.81
N PHE A 614 7.05 14.37 6.60
CA PHE A 614 6.67 14.14 7.99
C PHE A 614 7.76 14.57 9.00
N ASP A 615 8.82 15.24 8.54
CA ASP A 615 9.91 15.77 9.37
C ASP A 615 9.75 17.28 9.60
N PRO A 616 9.39 17.74 10.81
CA PRO A 616 9.21 19.18 11.10
C PRO A 616 10.50 19.99 10.94
N ASN A 617 11.67 19.35 10.94
CA ASN A 617 12.97 20.01 10.79
C ASN A 617 13.38 20.16 9.32
N LYS A 618 12.65 19.52 8.39
CA LYS A 618 12.97 19.52 6.96
C LYS A 618 12.38 20.77 6.30
N SER A 619 13.10 21.89 6.40
CA SER A 619 12.68 23.19 5.84
C SER A 619 12.27 23.17 4.36
N ALA A 620 12.81 22.24 3.56
CA ALA A 620 12.42 22.05 2.16
C ALA A 620 11.00 21.45 1.96
N TRP A 621 10.37 20.93 3.02
CA TRP A 621 9.05 20.28 3.03
C TRP A 621 8.10 20.88 4.08
N SER A 622 8.38 22.08 4.60
CA SER A 622 7.60 22.70 5.68
C SER A 622 6.14 22.95 5.30
N ASN A 623 5.86 23.25 4.03
CA ASN A 623 4.51 23.51 3.54
C ASN A 623 3.69 22.21 3.46
N GLU A 624 4.32 21.13 3.02
CA GLU A 624 3.78 19.78 2.96
C GLU A 624 3.52 19.24 4.38
N TYR A 625 4.46 19.43 5.31
CA TYR A 625 4.29 19.11 6.73
C TYR A 625 3.07 19.82 7.35
N SER A 626 2.93 21.14 7.11
CA SER A 626 1.77 21.90 7.59
C SER A 626 0.45 21.42 6.97
N GLN A 627 0.44 21.04 5.69
CA GLN A 627 -0.75 20.49 5.03
C GLN A 627 -1.15 19.13 5.61
N LEU A 628 -0.19 18.24 5.91
CA LEU A 628 -0.47 16.96 6.59
C LEU A 628 -1.15 17.17 7.94
N LYS A 629 -0.56 18.02 8.80
CA LYS A 629 -1.10 18.29 10.15
C LYS A 629 -2.45 19.02 10.13
N ALA A 630 -2.81 19.67 9.02
CA ALA A 630 -4.13 20.28 8.84
C ALA A 630 -5.16 19.30 8.23
N ALA A 631 -4.73 18.40 7.33
CA ALA A 631 -5.61 17.49 6.60
C ALA A 631 -5.95 16.21 7.37
N LEU A 632 -5.09 15.77 8.29
CA LEU A 632 -5.21 14.49 9.01
C LEU A 632 -5.57 14.71 10.49
N SER A 633 -6.39 13.82 11.04
CA SER A 633 -6.51 13.66 12.49
C SER A 633 -5.20 13.13 13.07
N GLU A 634 -4.99 13.23 14.38
CA GLU A 634 -3.73 12.81 14.98
C GLU A 634 -3.45 11.29 14.81
N SER A 635 -4.50 10.46 14.84
CA SER A 635 -4.38 9.01 14.58
C SER A 635 -4.16 8.68 13.11
N GLU A 636 -4.80 9.42 12.19
CA GLU A 636 -4.59 9.30 10.75
C GLU A 636 -3.18 9.74 10.34
N TYR A 637 -2.69 10.86 10.89
CA TYR A 637 -1.34 11.38 10.69
C TYR A 637 -0.30 10.35 11.10
N GLU A 638 -0.54 9.64 12.20
CA GLU A 638 0.38 8.65 12.72
C GLU A 638 0.39 7.34 11.91
N ALA A 639 -0.78 6.85 11.48
CA ALA A 639 -0.87 5.73 10.53
C ALA A 639 -0.17 6.08 9.20
N ALA A 640 -0.44 7.28 8.67
CA ALA A 640 0.21 7.81 7.47
C ALA A 640 1.73 7.88 7.61
N ARG A 641 2.24 8.37 8.75
CA ARG A 641 3.68 8.50 8.98
C ARG A 641 4.36 7.15 9.16
N SER A 642 3.77 6.24 9.94
CA SER A 642 4.35 4.91 10.21
C SER A 642 4.46 4.05 8.95
N SER A 643 3.57 4.24 7.97
CA SER A 643 3.57 3.52 6.69
C SER A 643 4.57 4.07 5.63
N THR A 644 5.31 5.15 5.92
CA THR A 644 6.28 5.75 4.97
C THR A 644 7.41 4.82 4.51
N LEU A 645 7.68 3.74 5.24
CA LEU A 645 8.70 2.73 4.93
C LEU A 645 8.14 1.45 4.29
N THR A 646 6.82 1.26 4.26
CA THR A 646 6.19 -0.04 3.95
C THR A 646 5.04 0.03 2.94
N ALA A 647 4.36 1.17 2.79
CA ALA A 647 3.27 1.35 1.82
C ALA A 647 3.79 1.54 0.39
N PHE A 648 4.17 0.43 -0.25
CA PHE A 648 4.47 0.35 -1.68
C PHE A 648 3.40 -0.49 -2.38
N TYR A 649 2.66 0.13 -3.30
CA TYR A 649 1.60 -0.53 -4.07
C TYR A 649 2.17 -1.31 -5.26
N THR A 650 1.55 -2.46 -5.56
CA THR A 650 1.86 -3.26 -6.75
C THR A 650 1.37 -2.50 -8.00
N PRO A 651 2.23 -2.22 -8.99
CA PRO A 651 1.83 -1.49 -10.20
C PRO A 651 1.07 -2.38 -11.19
N ALA A 652 0.22 -1.79 -12.05
CA ALA A 652 -0.52 -2.51 -13.09
C ALA A 652 0.34 -3.47 -13.92
N THR A 653 1.58 -3.07 -14.26
CA THR A 653 2.56 -3.87 -15.00
C THR A 653 2.95 -5.20 -14.33
N VAL A 654 2.66 -5.37 -13.05
CA VAL A 654 2.81 -6.63 -12.29
C VAL A 654 1.47 -7.32 -12.08
N ILE A 655 0.38 -6.54 -11.89
CA ILE A 655 -0.97 -7.06 -11.68
C ILE A 655 -1.50 -7.79 -12.93
N HIS A 656 -1.39 -7.21 -14.14
CA HIS A 656 -1.92 -7.85 -15.35
C HIS A 656 -1.26 -9.20 -15.68
N PRO A 657 0.08 -9.37 -15.59
CA PRO A 657 0.71 -10.69 -15.72
C PRO A 657 0.20 -11.72 -14.71
N ILE A 658 -0.16 -11.32 -13.49
CA ILE A 658 -0.71 -12.23 -12.47
C ILE A 658 -2.10 -12.71 -12.89
N TYR A 659 -3.01 -11.81 -13.29
CA TYR A 659 -4.33 -12.22 -13.80
C TYR A 659 -4.22 -13.11 -15.03
N ARG A 660 -3.39 -12.74 -16.01
CA ARG A 660 -3.12 -13.54 -17.21
C ARG A 660 -2.57 -14.94 -16.88
N ALA A 661 -1.78 -15.08 -15.82
CA ALA A 661 -1.30 -16.39 -15.36
C ALA A 661 -2.43 -17.22 -14.72
N LEU A 662 -3.30 -16.60 -13.91
CA LEU A 662 -4.45 -17.26 -13.30
C LEU A 662 -5.44 -17.76 -14.37
N GLU A 663 -5.74 -16.96 -15.40
CA GLU A 663 -6.57 -17.37 -16.53
C GLU A 663 -5.98 -18.57 -17.28
N ARG A 664 -4.66 -18.55 -17.54
CA ARG A 664 -3.93 -19.68 -18.17
C ARG A 664 -3.94 -20.95 -17.32
N PHE A 665 -4.04 -20.83 -15.99
CA PHE A 665 -4.26 -21.97 -15.08
C PHE A 665 -5.75 -22.40 -15.01
N GLY A 666 -6.64 -21.78 -15.77
CA GLY A 666 -8.06 -22.12 -15.83
C GLY A 666 -8.91 -21.47 -14.73
N VAL A 667 -8.40 -20.47 -14.01
CA VAL A 667 -9.19 -19.68 -13.07
C VAL A 667 -10.11 -18.74 -13.85
N LYS A 668 -11.42 -18.93 -13.71
CA LYS A 668 -12.45 -18.16 -14.46
C LYS A 668 -13.29 -17.20 -13.60
N GLY A 669 -12.98 -17.11 -12.31
CA GLY A 669 -13.77 -16.39 -11.29
C GLY A 669 -13.83 -17.17 -9.97
N GLY A 670 -14.81 -16.85 -9.12
CA GLY A 670 -14.97 -17.42 -7.78
C GLY A 670 -14.63 -16.44 -6.65
N LYS A 671 -14.44 -16.95 -5.42
CA LYS A 671 -14.16 -16.12 -4.25
C LYS A 671 -12.67 -15.78 -4.16
N ILE A 672 -12.35 -14.49 -4.17
CA ILE A 672 -10.99 -13.95 -4.16
C ILE A 672 -10.82 -13.17 -2.85
N LEU A 673 -9.78 -13.49 -2.08
CA LEU A 673 -9.42 -12.77 -0.85
C LEU A 673 -8.14 -11.97 -1.09
N GLU A 674 -8.22 -10.65 -0.92
CA GLU A 674 -7.06 -9.76 -0.92
C GLU A 674 -6.83 -9.25 0.52
N PRO A 675 -5.85 -9.81 1.26
CA PRO A 675 -5.66 -9.54 2.69
C PRO A 675 -4.98 -8.19 3.00
N SER A 676 -4.51 -7.45 1.99
CA SER A 676 -3.86 -6.13 2.16
C SER A 676 -4.23 -5.22 0.98
N MET A 677 -5.53 -5.01 0.76
CA MET A 677 -6.04 -4.42 -0.49
C MET A 677 -5.62 -2.97 -0.74
N GLY A 678 -5.30 -2.21 0.31
CA GLY A 678 -5.12 -0.76 0.25
C GLY A 678 -6.34 -0.07 -0.37
N THR A 679 -6.09 0.71 -1.42
CA THR A 679 -7.15 1.34 -2.24
C THR A 679 -7.77 0.40 -3.28
N GLY A 680 -7.30 -0.84 -3.38
CA GLY A 680 -7.91 -1.90 -4.21
C GLY A 680 -7.29 -2.12 -5.60
N ALA A 681 -6.00 -1.85 -5.81
CA ALA A 681 -5.37 -1.96 -7.14
C ALA A 681 -5.63 -3.30 -7.87
N PHE A 682 -5.58 -4.45 -7.17
CA PHE A 682 -5.93 -5.75 -7.77
C PHE A 682 -7.40 -5.85 -8.19
N LEU A 683 -8.32 -5.22 -7.45
CA LEU A 683 -9.74 -5.16 -7.80
C LEU A 683 -9.97 -4.26 -9.03
N ALA A 684 -9.32 -3.09 -9.08
CA ALA A 684 -9.48 -2.13 -10.18
C ALA A 684 -8.97 -2.62 -11.55
N HIS A 685 -8.01 -3.56 -11.57
CA HIS A 685 -7.51 -4.23 -12.78
C HIS A 685 -7.95 -5.71 -12.87
N GLY A 686 -8.92 -6.10 -12.05
CA GLY A 686 -9.31 -7.49 -11.84
C GLY A 686 -10.30 -7.99 -12.89
N HIS A 687 -9.81 -8.30 -14.09
CA HIS A 687 -10.66 -8.79 -15.18
C HIS A 687 -10.74 -10.32 -15.15
N PHE A 688 -11.78 -10.87 -14.52
CA PHE A 688 -12.27 -12.21 -14.85
C PHE A 688 -13.49 -12.03 -15.75
N GLY A 689 -13.43 -12.51 -17.00
CA GLY A 689 -14.48 -12.34 -18.01
C GLY A 689 -15.81 -13.07 -17.73
N SER A 690 -16.14 -13.36 -16.47
CA SER A 690 -17.45 -13.84 -16.05
C SER A 690 -17.87 -13.20 -14.72
N SER A 691 -19.16 -12.88 -14.60
CA SER A 691 -19.80 -12.19 -13.46
C SER A 691 -19.78 -12.95 -12.12
N ASP A 692 -19.08 -14.08 -12.04
CA ASP A 692 -19.06 -15.00 -10.90
C ASP A 692 -17.85 -14.76 -9.96
N ALA A 693 -16.99 -13.77 -10.25
CA ALA A 693 -15.94 -13.33 -9.33
C ALA A 693 -16.51 -12.52 -8.16
N LYS A 694 -16.16 -12.90 -6.92
CA LYS A 694 -16.51 -12.16 -5.70
C LYS A 694 -15.26 -11.86 -4.90
N PHE A 695 -14.92 -10.58 -4.83
CA PHE A 695 -13.77 -10.10 -4.07
C PHE A 695 -14.13 -9.85 -2.60
N TYR A 696 -13.17 -10.14 -1.73
CA TYR A 696 -13.18 -9.88 -0.30
C TYR A 696 -11.87 -9.16 0.01
N GLY A 697 -11.94 -7.87 0.34
CA GLY A 697 -10.77 -7.09 0.73
C GLY A 697 -10.66 -6.98 2.25
N VAL A 698 -9.44 -7.07 2.76
CA VAL A 698 -9.09 -6.69 4.14
C VAL A 698 -8.02 -5.61 4.06
N GLU A 699 -8.16 -4.56 4.87
CA GLU A 699 -7.19 -3.47 4.96
C GLU A 699 -7.02 -3.03 6.42
N LEU A 700 -5.78 -2.69 6.80
CA LEU A 700 -5.40 -2.25 8.12
C LEU A 700 -5.42 -0.72 8.25
N ASP A 701 -4.99 0.00 7.20
CA ASP A 701 -4.97 1.46 7.19
C ASP A 701 -6.37 2.03 6.96
N SER A 702 -6.85 2.82 7.93
CA SER A 702 -8.22 3.34 7.93
C SER A 702 -8.50 4.31 6.77
N ILE A 703 -7.52 5.04 6.25
CA ILE A 703 -7.73 5.95 5.11
C ILE A 703 -7.97 5.12 3.86
N THR A 704 -7.07 4.20 3.54
CA THR A 704 -7.14 3.38 2.33
C THR A 704 -8.36 2.46 2.33
N GLY A 705 -8.73 1.88 3.48
CA GLY A 705 -9.97 1.11 3.65
C GLY A 705 -11.27 1.93 3.59
N ARG A 706 -11.20 3.27 3.70
CA ARG A 706 -12.35 4.17 3.46
C ARG A 706 -12.36 4.72 2.03
N ILE A 707 -11.19 4.96 1.44
CA ILE A 707 -11.04 5.22 0.01
C ILE A 707 -11.61 4.04 -0.80
N SER A 708 -11.25 2.80 -0.48
CA SER A 708 -11.72 1.63 -1.23
C SER A 708 -13.24 1.45 -1.17
N LYS A 709 -13.90 1.74 -0.04
CA LYS A 709 -15.37 1.78 0.06
C LYS A 709 -16.05 2.83 -0.84
N GLN A 710 -15.32 3.89 -1.22
CA GLN A 710 -15.83 4.91 -2.14
C GLN A 710 -15.53 4.56 -3.60
N LEU A 711 -14.44 3.81 -3.85
CA LEU A 711 -14.08 3.28 -5.16
C LEU A 711 -14.91 2.06 -5.58
N TYR A 712 -15.32 1.20 -4.65
CA TYR A 712 -16.13 0.00 -4.93
C TYR A 712 -17.30 -0.04 -3.95
N GLN A 713 -18.47 0.41 -4.42
CA GLN A 713 -19.69 0.65 -3.64
C GLN A 713 -20.59 -0.60 -3.56
#